data_AF-A0A485LNB6-F1
#
_entry.id   AF-A0A485LNB6-F1
#
_cell.length_a   1.000
_cell.length_b   1.000
_cell.length_c   1.000
_cell.angle_alpha   90.00
_cell.angle_beta   90.00
_cell.angle_gamma   90.00
#
_symmetry.space_group_name_H-M   'P 1'
#
loop_
_entity.id
_entity.type
_entity.pdbx_description
1 polymer ?
#
loop_
_entity_poly.entity_id
_entity_poly.type
_entity_poly.pdbx_seq_one_letter_code
_entity_poly.pdbx_strand_id
1 'polypeptide(L)'
;MNQSDSNVAISEFHQTMTGANLPSGALEEILRKHIPSEVDISNGVLHVVNACAQEFMRSLLTDANSLANEDSKDNHIVRITPSRITEALASYPDLLAKMPPAEEDAKSTSGVKRKARAGKPKDSAEEEEMRAEQEALFARAAKSQYGRAARHFVFWSNHQSNRTHSCRRIRIRHKFIRMSPFSGPSLGSPKSEGGATRHRRTIMAVSLQDKQKETLLRMLEFNVDVAANDSAANADRWGEQWKVLVYDHFCRDIISPVLKLHELRKKGVTLHMLLENEREEIPDVPAIYFVQPTSENLQRIIQDGAKELYSTMHINFATPIPRDRLEFFAKGCVDSGCTSMISKVFDQHSNFISLEPQLFSLNQSGSYVACNDARTSDATIEQTMRSITQGLFSVLATLGSIPVIRCPNSDGPSRLVAEQLNQTLRDHLTKRSGVFQDSGASFQRPVLIIVDRNEDLTSMLHHPSTYQARSSHMRVFILVAGALPNEKGQLVEKSLDLDVKSDKFFETNAGLLFPDAIAGHEDELKVVLKKEKDIAAKAGGGNMGQSTKDLVAAVDTLPALLEKKKTLEVHTNVFQATMDAVTQRQVPEFSMLEQRLIEGFNVPKADVVALLHEKGSAEDKVRLLLIYYLTSGASGGEISELEATLAQDGALGTFESAWKYIKQHSSLQKHAAVGSSFADSATATAGTNTASKLKGLANNWAGSFAGQAQGWLSQAAEQFKNFLPENKKLQLTRVTDAICDIKANTEDETFLYLDPKIKAAAGGAIPRQRTPFREAIVFVIGGGSYNEYQNLQAYAKAQPAAQPRSILYGCTELLTPNEFLHQLNQVHT
;
A
#
# COMPACT_ATOMS: atom_id res chain seq x y z
N MET A 1 36.99 20.71 -11.25
CA MET A 1 35.91 19.70 -11.18
C MET A 1 36.54 18.39 -11.57
N ASN A 2 36.46 17.40 -10.68
CA ASN A 2 37.18 16.12 -10.79
C ASN A 2 36.48 15.20 -11.81
N GLN A 3 37.24 14.24 -12.34
CA GLN A 3 36.80 13.20 -13.30
C GLN A 3 35.51 12.42 -12.91
N SER A 4 35.03 12.57 -11.67
CA SER A 4 33.76 12.01 -11.18
C SER A 4 32.53 12.63 -11.82
N ASP A 5 32.53 13.94 -12.08
CA ASP A 5 31.34 14.66 -12.59
C ASP A 5 31.07 14.34 -14.07
N SER A 6 32.14 14.10 -14.84
CA SER A 6 32.07 13.59 -16.21
C SER A 6 31.49 12.17 -16.28
N ASN A 7 31.80 11.30 -15.30
CA ASN A 7 31.27 9.94 -15.26
C ASN A 7 29.79 9.88 -14.86
N VAL A 8 29.30 10.85 -14.08
CA VAL A 8 27.87 10.97 -13.70
C VAL A 8 27.03 11.48 -14.86
N ALA A 9 27.51 12.48 -15.62
CA ALA A 9 26.82 12.92 -16.84
C ALA A 9 26.80 11.82 -17.92
N ILE A 10 27.85 11.01 -18.02
CA ILE A 10 27.91 9.83 -18.88
C ILE A 10 26.92 8.75 -18.40
N SER A 11 26.77 8.55 -17.08
CA SER A 11 25.82 7.61 -16.46
C SER A 11 24.34 7.99 -16.65
N GLU A 12 23.99 9.27 -16.51
CA GLU A 12 22.63 9.76 -16.76
C GLU A 12 22.28 9.77 -18.25
N PHE A 13 23.23 10.12 -19.12
CA PHE A 13 23.06 9.97 -20.57
C PHE A 13 22.93 8.49 -20.98
N HIS A 14 23.67 7.60 -20.32
CA HIS A 14 23.58 6.14 -20.44
C HIS A 14 22.18 5.61 -20.06
N GLN A 15 21.63 5.99 -18.90
CA GLN A 15 20.32 5.51 -18.45
C GLN A 15 19.16 5.98 -19.32
N THR A 16 19.29 7.15 -19.95
CA THR A 16 18.24 7.69 -20.83
C THR A 16 18.22 7.01 -22.20
N MET A 17 19.36 6.52 -22.69
CA MET A 17 19.49 5.80 -23.96
C MET A 17 19.27 4.28 -23.85
N THR A 18 19.60 3.64 -22.71
CA THR A 18 19.35 2.20 -22.49
C THR A 18 17.87 1.83 -22.40
N GLY A 19 16.98 2.82 -22.28
CA GLY A 19 15.52 2.64 -22.37
C GLY A 19 14.94 2.65 -23.79
N ALA A 20 15.73 3.00 -24.82
CA ALA A 20 15.26 3.04 -26.20
C ALA A 20 15.53 1.70 -26.91
N ASN A 21 14.62 0.74 -26.76
CA ASN A 21 14.64 -0.46 -27.60
C ASN A 21 14.36 -0.07 -29.05
N LEU A 22 15.23 -0.51 -29.98
CA LEU A 22 14.84 -0.54 -31.38
C LEU A 22 13.60 -1.43 -31.50
N PRO A 23 12.51 -0.98 -32.15
CA PRO A 23 11.30 -1.79 -32.28
C PRO A 23 11.68 -3.14 -32.90
N SER A 24 11.24 -4.25 -32.30
CA SER A 24 11.58 -5.60 -32.74
C SER A 24 11.28 -5.81 -34.24
N GLY A 25 10.21 -5.21 -34.75
CA GLY A 25 9.87 -5.25 -36.17
C GLY A 25 10.89 -4.56 -37.09
N ALA A 26 11.57 -3.50 -36.64
CA ALA A 26 12.62 -2.84 -37.43
C ALA A 26 13.91 -3.67 -37.47
N LEU A 27 14.26 -4.33 -36.36
CA LEU A 27 15.39 -5.26 -36.29
C LEU A 27 15.14 -6.50 -37.15
N GLU A 28 13.92 -7.04 -37.09
CA GLU A 28 13.53 -8.17 -37.93
C GLU A 28 13.60 -7.80 -39.42
N GLU A 29 13.11 -6.62 -39.82
CA GLU A 29 13.19 -6.14 -41.21
C GLU A 29 14.66 -5.99 -41.70
N ILE A 30 15.58 -5.57 -40.83
CA ILE A 30 17.01 -5.46 -41.16
C ILE A 30 17.67 -6.84 -41.27
N LEU A 31 17.35 -7.77 -40.36
CA LEU A 31 17.89 -9.12 -40.37
C LEU A 31 17.37 -9.93 -41.58
N ARG A 32 16.11 -9.74 -41.96
CA ARG A 32 15.51 -10.36 -43.17
C ARG A 32 16.15 -9.93 -44.48
N LYS A 33 16.96 -8.86 -44.50
CA LYS A 33 17.77 -8.48 -45.67
C LYS A 33 19.04 -9.32 -45.83
N HIS A 34 19.48 -9.99 -44.77
CA HIS A 34 20.75 -10.73 -44.71
C HIS A 34 20.56 -12.21 -44.38
N ILE A 35 19.40 -12.59 -43.84
CA ILE A 35 19.03 -13.96 -43.49
C ILE A 35 17.96 -14.44 -44.48
N PRO A 36 18.12 -15.64 -45.10
CA PRO A 36 17.13 -16.22 -45.99
C PRO A 36 15.75 -16.34 -45.34
N SER A 37 14.69 -16.16 -46.11
CA SER A 37 13.29 -16.17 -45.63
C SER A 37 12.84 -17.51 -45.02
N GLU A 38 13.57 -18.58 -45.27
CA GLU A 38 13.30 -19.94 -44.77
C GLU A 38 13.82 -20.17 -43.34
N VAL A 39 14.70 -19.30 -42.84
CA VAL A 39 15.27 -19.41 -41.49
C VAL A 39 14.38 -18.63 -40.53
N ASP A 40 13.90 -19.30 -39.48
CA ASP A 40 13.07 -18.68 -38.46
C ASP A 40 13.94 -17.85 -37.49
N ILE A 41 13.61 -16.58 -37.30
CA ILE A 41 14.37 -15.67 -36.43
C ILE A 41 13.73 -15.71 -35.05
N SER A 42 14.32 -16.46 -34.13
CA SER A 42 13.78 -16.57 -32.78
C SER A 42 13.86 -15.23 -32.03
N ASN A 43 12.93 -15.02 -31.09
CA ASN A 43 12.96 -13.85 -30.20
C ASN A 43 14.28 -13.74 -29.41
N GLY A 44 14.95 -14.86 -29.15
CA GLY A 44 16.28 -14.87 -28.52
C GLY A 44 17.35 -14.23 -29.42
N VAL A 45 17.33 -14.51 -30.73
CA VAL A 45 18.27 -13.89 -31.68
C VAL A 45 18.00 -12.39 -31.80
N LEU A 46 16.74 -11.97 -31.88
CA LEU A 46 16.37 -10.55 -31.90
C LEU A 46 16.86 -9.82 -30.64
N HIS A 47 16.76 -10.46 -29.47
CA HIS A 47 17.22 -9.90 -28.21
C HIS A 47 18.75 -9.73 -28.19
N VAL A 48 19.50 -10.72 -28.69
CA VAL A 48 20.97 -10.66 -28.77
C VAL A 48 21.42 -9.57 -29.76
N VAL A 49 20.79 -9.48 -30.93
CA VAL A 49 21.13 -8.45 -31.93
C VAL A 49 20.81 -7.04 -31.41
N ASN A 50 19.68 -6.87 -30.71
CA ASN A 50 19.34 -5.59 -30.07
C ASN A 50 20.39 -5.21 -29.01
N ALA A 51 20.82 -6.15 -28.16
CA ALA A 51 21.85 -5.92 -27.16
C ALA A 51 23.20 -5.52 -27.79
N CYS A 52 23.60 -6.18 -28.88
CA CYS A 52 24.83 -5.82 -29.60
C CYS A 52 24.75 -4.43 -30.26
N ALA A 53 23.59 -4.07 -30.84
CA ALA A 53 23.38 -2.75 -31.44
C ALA A 53 23.42 -1.62 -30.39
N GLN A 54 22.86 -1.88 -29.20
CA GLN A 54 22.90 -0.95 -28.07
C GLN A 54 24.33 -0.73 -27.57
N GLU A 55 25.11 -1.81 -27.40
CA GLU A 55 26.52 -1.69 -26.99
C GLU A 55 27.37 -0.96 -28.04
N PHE A 56 27.13 -1.18 -29.33
CA PHE A 56 27.83 -0.44 -30.38
C PHE A 56 27.54 1.07 -30.34
N MET A 57 26.26 1.44 -30.24
CA MET A 57 25.85 2.85 -30.13
C MET A 57 26.41 3.51 -28.87
N ARG A 58 26.47 2.76 -27.76
CA ARG A 58 27.07 3.19 -26.49
C ARG A 58 28.55 3.50 -26.66
N SER A 59 29.29 2.59 -27.30
CA SER A 59 30.73 2.76 -27.57
C SER A 59 30.98 4.00 -28.44
N LEU A 60 30.23 4.12 -29.55
CA LEU A 60 30.40 5.22 -30.48
C LEU A 60 30.12 6.60 -29.87
N LEU A 61 29.06 6.72 -29.07
CA LEU A 61 28.72 7.98 -28.40
C LEU A 61 29.70 8.33 -27.29
N THR A 62 30.29 7.33 -26.64
CA THR A 62 31.36 7.53 -25.65
C THR A 62 32.60 8.13 -26.32
N ASP A 63 33.01 7.57 -27.47
CA ASP A 63 34.14 8.07 -28.25
C ASP A 63 33.88 9.50 -28.76
N ALA A 64 32.69 9.76 -29.31
CA ALA A 64 32.30 11.09 -29.77
C ALA A 64 32.27 12.14 -28.64
N ASN A 65 31.88 11.72 -27.43
CA ASN A 65 31.88 12.58 -26.25
C ASN A 65 33.29 12.84 -25.74
N SER A 66 34.20 11.86 -25.82
CA SER A 66 35.62 12.06 -25.50
C SER A 66 36.23 13.12 -26.42
N LEU A 67 36.01 13.00 -27.73
CA LEU A 67 36.47 13.98 -28.72
C LEU A 67 35.87 15.37 -28.50
N ALA A 68 34.62 15.46 -28.05
CA ALA A 68 33.99 16.73 -27.73
C ALA A 68 34.57 17.39 -26.47
N ASN A 69 34.99 16.60 -25.48
CA ASN A 69 35.57 17.09 -24.23
C ASN A 69 37.02 17.55 -24.36
N GLU A 70 37.81 16.92 -25.25
CA GLU A 70 39.21 17.29 -25.48
C GLU A 70 39.39 18.74 -25.98
N ASP A 71 38.39 19.28 -26.68
CA ASP A 71 38.43 20.65 -27.22
C ASP A 71 37.86 21.73 -26.28
N SER A 72 37.35 21.34 -25.11
CA SER A 72 36.84 22.28 -24.11
C SER A 72 37.99 22.90 -23.29
N LYS A 73 38.38 24.13 -23.61
CA LYS A 73 39.41 24.86 -22.84
C LYS A 73 38.93 25.60 -21.60
N ASP A 74 37.61 25.81 -21.42
CA ASP A 74 37.08 26.70 -20.36
C ASP A 74 35.82 26.18 -19.63
N ASN A 75 35.70 24.86 -19.45
CA ASN A 75 34.72 24.27 -18.52
C ASN A 75 33.23 24.63 -18.82
N HIS A 76 32.88 24.84 -20.08
CA HIS A 76 31.50 25.00 -20.56
C HIS A 76 30.95 23.66 -21.06
N ILE A 77 29.63 23.45 -20.89
CA ILE A 77 28.90 22.26 -21.39
C ILE A 77 29.07 22.15 -22.90
N VAL A 78 29.81 21.14 -23.38
CA VAL A 78 29.98 20.86 -24.82
C VAL A 78 28.88 19.93 -25.29
N ARG A 79 28.27 20.22 -26.45
CA ARG A 79 27.28 19.35 -27.09
C ARG A 79 27.95 18.46 -28.14
N ILE A 80 27.61 17.17 -28.16
CA ILE A 80 28.05 16.24 -29.21
C ILE A 80 27.45 16.69 -30.54
N THR A 81 28.28 17.14 -31.48
CA THR A 81 27.87 17.53 -32.83
C THR A 81 27.92 16.34 -33.79
N PRO A 82 27.14 16.36 -34.89
CA PRO A 82 27.18 15.29 -35.89
C PRO A 82 28.59 15.04 -36.45
N SER A 83 29.41 16.09 -36.58
CA SER A 83 30.80 15.97 -37.05
C SER A 83 31.66 15.11 -36.12
N ARG A 84 31.44 15.16 -34.79
CA ARG A 84 32.17 14.34 -33.80
C ARG A 84 31.74 12.88 -33.80
N ILE A 85 30.49 12.61 -34.15
CA ILE A 85 30.02 11.24 -34.35
C ILE A 85 30.66 10.66 -35.62
N THR A 86 30.77 11.44 -36.69
CA THR A 86 31.47 11.02 -37.92
C THR A 86 32.97 10.79 -37.67
N GLU A 87 33.61 11.62 -36.85
CA GLU A 87 35.01 11.46 -36.46
C GLU A 87 35.22 10.23 -35.55
N ALA A 88 34.34 9.99 -34.58
CA ALA A 88 34.36 8.79 -33.75
C ALA A 88 34.12 7.51 -34.56
N LEU A 89 33.30 7.57 -35.62
CA LEU A 89 33.08 6.45 -36.54
C LEU A 89 34.35 6.06 -37.29
N ALA A 90 35.32 6.97 -37.46
CA ALA A 90 36.61 6.66 -38.08
C ALA A 90 37.43 5.64 -37.26
N SER A 91 37.17 5.51 -35.96
CA SER A 91 37.75 4.48 -35.09
C SER A 91 37.21 3.07 -35.36
N TYR A 92 36.19 2.94 -36.22
CA TYR A 92 35.56 1.67 -36.61
C TYR A 92 35.65 1.45 -38.14
N PRO A 93 36.86 1.31 -38.71
CA PRO A 93 37.11 1.38 -40.15
C PRO A 93 36.40 0.29 -40.96
N ASP A 94 36.26 -0.92 -40.42
CA ASP A 94 35.56 -2.05 -41.09
C ASP A 94 34.05 -1.84 -41.19
N LEU A 95 33.48 -1.09 -40.25
CA LEU A 95 32.06 -0.71 -40.22
C LEU A 95 31.82 0.50 -41.13
N LEU A 96 32.73 1.47 -41.09
CA LEU A 96 32.71 2.65 -41.96
C LEU A 96 32.80 2.24 -43.44
N ALA A 97 33.65 1.27 -43.77
CA ALA A 97 33.81 0.73 -45.13
C ALA A 97 32.56 0.00 -45.66
N LYS A 98 31.66 -0.44 -44.76
CA LYS A 98 30.39 -1.11 -45.09
C LYS A 98 29.20 -0.15 -45.08
N MET A 99 29.36 1.08 -44.61
CA MET A 99 28.33 2.11 -44.69
C MET A 99 28.24 2.65 -46.13
N PRO A 100 27.03 2.91 -46.65
CA PRO A 100 26.89 3.50 -47.98
C PRO A 100 27.55 4.89 -48.01
N PRO A 101 28.30 5.24 -49.07
CA PRO A 101 28.98 6.53 -49.15
C PRO A 101 27.97 7.68 -49.09
N ALA A 102 28.25 8.69 -48.27
CA ALA A 102 27.46 9.91 -48.25
C ALA A 102 27.68 10.66 -49.57
N GLU A 103 26.62 10.92 -50.34
CA GLU A 103 26.70 11.70 -51.57
C GLU A 103 27.20 13.13 -51.28
N GLU A 104 28.48 13.37 -51.57
CA GLU A 104 29.03 14.70 -51.76
C GLU A 104 28.50 15.27 -53.08
N ASP A 105 27.84 16.41 -53.02
CA ASP A 105 27.78 17.30 -54.18
C ASP A 105 27.94 18.74 -53.75
N ALA A 106 29.07 19.30 -54.19
CA ALA A 106 29.43 20.69 -54.15
C ALA A 106 28.58 21.47 -55.16
N LYS A 107 28.04 22.62 -54.74
CA LYS A 107 28.00 23.84 -55.56
C LYS A 107 27.76 25.07 -54.70
N SER A 108 28.84 25.80 -54.52
CA SER A 108 28.90 27.20 -54.14
C SER A 108 27.84 28.06 -54.85
N THR A 109 27.13 28.91 -54.10
CA THR A 109 26.74 30.22 -54.63
C THR A 109 27.09 31.32 -53.62
N SER A 110 27.87 32.24 -54.16
CA SER A 110 28.46 33.42 -53.59
C SER A 110 27.44 34.55 -53.41
N GLY A 111 27.67 35.37 -52.38
CA GLY A 111 27.47 36.81 -52.45
C GLY A 111 26.17 37.37 -51.87
N VAL A 112 26.21 37.79 -50.60
CA VAL A 112 25.52 39.01 -50.16
C VAL A 112 26.42 39.80 -49.20
N LYS A 113 26.74 41.04 -49.60
CA LYS A 113 27.50 42.03 -48.85
C LYS A 113 26.74 42.46 -47.58
N ARG A 114 27.41 42.38 -46.41
CA ARG A 114 26.96 42.96 -45.15
C ARG A 114 26.88 44.49 -45.24
N LYS A 115 25.71 45.06 -44.94
CA LYS A 115 25.56 46.46 -44.52
C LYS A 115 25.21 46.47 -43.02
N ALA A 116 26.10 47.06 -42.23
CA ALA A 116 25.97 47.19 -40.79
C ALA A 116 24.76 48.07 -40.42
N ARG A 117 23.95 47.61 -39.45
CA ARG A 117 23.04 48.47 -38.69
C ARG A 117 23.21 48.15 -37.21
N ALA A 118 23.59 49.18 -36.47
CA ALA A 118 24.00 49.10 -35.07
C ALA A 118 22.84 48.70 -34.13
N GLY A 119 23.18 47.87 -33.14
CA GLY A 119 22.42 47.70 -31.89
C GLY A 119 21.36 46.59 -31.88
N LYS A 120 21.76 45.32 -31.70
CA LYS A 120 20.97 44.22 -31.10
C LYS A 120 21.90 43.08 -30.64
N PRO A 121 21.51 42.25 -29.66
CA PRO A 121 22.38 41.26 -29.03
C PRO A 121 22.74 40.10 -29.98
N LYS A 122 23.93 39.52 -29.73
CA LYS A 122 24.67 38.56 -30.57
C LYS A 122 23.89 37.28 -30.94
N ASP A 123 22.88 36.89 -30.15
CA ASP A 123 22.16 35.62 -30.30
C ASP A 123 21.25 35.54 -31.54
N SER A 124 20.75 36.69 -32.03
CA SER A 124 19.74 36.67 -33.11
C SER A 124 20.28 36.37 -34.51
N ALA A 125 21.58 36.56 -34.74
CA ALA A 125 22.21 36.24 -36.03
C ALA A 125 22.57 34.75 -36.15
N GLU A 126 22.99 34.14 -35.04
CA GLU A 126 23.29 32.69 -34.96
C GLU A 126 22.00 31.85 -35.03
N GLU A 127 20.89 32.33 -34.46
CA GLU A 127 19.57 31.69 -34.62
C GLU A 127 19.06 31.74 -36.06
N GLU A 128 19.28 32.84 -36.78
CA GLU A 128 18.80 32.99 -38.17
C GLU A 128 19.65 32.15 -39.14
N GLU A 129 20.96 32.03 -38.87
CA GLU A 129 21.89 31.12 -39.58
C GLU A 129 21.56 29.64 -39.30
N MET A 130 21.30 29.28 -38.03
CA MET A 130 20.85 27.93 -37.68
C MET A 130 19.51 27.58 -38.30
N ARG A 131 18.56 28.52 -38.38
CA ARG A 131 17.23 28.26 -38.96
C ARG A 131 17.31 28.03 -40.47
N ALA A 132 18.19 28.77 -41.16
CA ALA A 132 18.46 28.57 -42.58
C ALA A 132 19.16 27.21 -42.85
N GLU A 133 20.11 26.81 -42.01
CA GLU A 133 20.74 25.48 -42.09
C GLU A 133 19.74 24.36 -41.79
N GLN A 134 18.84 24.56 -40.82
CA GLN A 134 17.79 23.60 -40.47
C GLN A 134 16.77 23.42 -41.61
N GLU A 135 16.35 24.50 -42.26
CA GLU A 135 15.44 24.44 -43.42
C GLU A 135 16.09 23.76 -44.63
N ALA A 136 17.40 23.98 -44.86
CA ALA A 136 18.16 23.26 -45.88
C ALA A 136 18.24 21.75 -45.58
N LEU A 137 18.43 21.38 -44.31
CA LEU A 137 18.46 19.99 -43.83
C LEU A 137 17.09 19.29 -43.97
N PHE A 138 15.99 20.00 -43.68
CA PHE A 138 14.64 19.48 -43.90
C PHE A 138 14.32 19.31 -45.39
N ALA A 139 14.78 20.22 -46.25
CA ALA A 139 14.63 20.09 -47.70
C ALA A 139 15.44 18.90 -48.26
N ARG A 140 16.63 18.62 -47.70
CA ARG A 140 17.49 17.46 -48.05
C ARG A 140 16.87 16.13 -47.57
N ALA A 141 16.33 16.09 -46.36
CA ALA A 141 15.64 14.92 -45.80
C ALA A 141 14.29 14.61 -46.49
N ALA A 142 13.63 15.63 -47.07
CA ALA A 142 12.39 15.44 -47.81
C ALA A 142 12.57 14.75 -49.18
N LYS A 143 13.78 14.74 -49.74
CA LYS A 143 14.09 14.11 -51.03
C LYS A 143 14.69 12.70 -50.91
N SER A 144 15.03 12.23 -49.71
CA SER A 144 15.56 10.89 -49.45
C SER A 144 14.45 9.87 -49.13
N GLN A 145 14.61 8.64 -49.63
CA GLN A 145 13.67 7.52 -49.47
C GLN A 145 13.44 7.08 -48.00
N TYR A 146 14.19 7.66 -47.04
CA TYR A 146 14.07 7.43 -45.59
C TYR A 146 13.60 8.67 -44.79
N GLY A 147 12.98 9.64 -45.44
CA GLY A 147 12.57 10.93 -44.86
C GLY A 147 11.63 10.90 -43.63
N ARG A 148 11.11 9.73 -43.21
CA ARG A 148 10.31 9.58 -41.97
C ARG A 148 11.15 9.39 -40.70
N ALA A 149 12.27 8.67 -40.77
CA ALA A 149 13.12 8.41 -39.60
C ALA A 149 13.95 9.63 -39.19
N ALA A 150 14.48 10.38 -40.17
CA ALA A 150 15.24 11.60 -39.91
C ALA A 150 14.36 12.72 -39.32
N ARG A 151 13.08 12.80 -39.69
CA ARG A 151 12.12 13.75 -39.09
C ARG A 151 11.87 13.44 -37.61
N HIS A 152 11.76 12.15 -37.24
CA HIS A 152 11.58 11.75 -35.85
C HIS A 152 12.80 12.09 -34.97
N PHE A 153 14.01 11.92 -35.50
CA PHE A 153 15.23 12.19 -34.76
C PHE A 153 15.44 13.70 -34.49
N VAL A 154 15.18 14.55 -35.49
CA VAL A 154 15.29 16.02 -35.34
C VAL A 154 14.14 16.60 -34.50
N PHE A 155 12.93 16.04 -34.61
CA PHE A 155 11.78 16.45 -33.77
C PHE A 155 12.01 16.10 -32.30
N TRP A 156 12.64 14.96 -32.01
CA TRP A 156 13.01 14.53 -30.66
C TRP A 156 14.11 15.41 -30.05
N SER A 157 15.12 15.81 -30.84
CA SER A 157 16.18 16.74 -30.41
C SER A 157 15.63 18.15 -30.07
N ASN A 158 14.71 18.69 -30.88
CA ASN A 158 14.06 19.97 -30.58
C ASN A 158 13.14 19.91 -29.34
N HIS A 159 12.52 18.76 -29.05
CA HIS A 159 11.65 18.61 -27.88
C HIS A 159 12.43 18.63 -26.56
N GLN A 160 13.70 18.18 -26.57
CA GLN A 160 14.65 18.27 -25.45
C GLN A 160 15.17 19.71 -25.25
N SER A 161 15.48 20.43 -26.32
CA SER A 161 15.91 21.84 -26.24
C SER A 161 14.83 22.77 -25.68
N ASN A 162 13.54 22.53 -25.99
CA ASN A 162 12.44 23.32 -25.42
C ASN A 162 12.08 22.96 -23.97
N ARG A 163 12.50 21.81 -23.44
CA ARG A 163 12.29 21.43 -22.03
C ARG A 163 13.31 22.06 -21.09
N THR A 164 14.48 22.45 -21.57
CA THR A 164 15.51 23.14 -20.76
C THR A 164 15.31 24.67 -20.68
N HIS A 165 14.35 25.25 -21.41
CA HIS A 165 14.02 26.68 -21.35
C HIS A 165 12.83 27.08 -20.46
N SER A 166 12.10 26.13 -19.83
CA SER A 166 10.92 26.43 -18.99
C SER A 166 11.21 26.49 -17.48
N CYS A 167 12.38 26.99 -17.08
CA CYS A 167 12.66 27.41 -15.70
C CYS A 167 13.08 28.88 -15.67
N ARG A 168 12.11 29.80 -15.79
CA ARG A 168 12.28 31.21 -15.40
C ARG A 168 11.11 31.69 -14.54
N ARG A 169 11.43 31.89 -13.25
CA ARG A 169 10.88 32.87 -12.28
C ARG A 169 9.41 33.31 -12.47
N ILE A 170 8.51 32.79 -11.63
CA ILE A 170 7.31 33.51 -11.21
C ILE A 170 7.55 34.06 -9.80
N ARG A 171 7.69 35.39 -9.73
CA ARG A 171 7.85 36.17 -8.49
C ARG A 171 6.44 36.61 -8.04
N ILE A 172 5.84 35.95 -7.06
CA ILE A 172 4.58 36.42 -6.44
C ILE A 172 4.93 37.34 -5.27
N ARG A 173 4.76 38.65 -5.46
CA ARG A 173 4.84 39.65 -4.39
C ARG A 173 3.60 39.54 -3.49
N HIS A 174 3.85 39.25 -2.21
CA HIS A 174 2.89 39.43 -1.12
C HIS A 174 2.50 40.91 -1.00
N LYS A 175 1.20 41.20 -0.92
CA LYS A 175 0.68 42.50 -0.46
C LYS A 175 -0.23 42.24 0.74
N PHE A 176 0.25 42.67 1.90
CA PHE A 176 -0.49 42.76 3.15
C PHE A 176 -1.71 43.66 3.01
N ILE A 177 -2.89 43.20 3.43
CA ILE A 177 -4.01 44.06 3.84
C ILE A 177 -4.46 43.59 5.22
N ARG A 178 -4.22 44.44 6.23
CA ARG A 178 -4.81 44.37 7.58
C ARG A 178 -6.30 44.68 7.47
N MET A 179 -7.16 43.90 8.13
CA MET A 179 -8.44 44.38 8.61
C MET A 179 -8.70 43.89 10.04
N SER A 180 -8.92 44.85 10.92
CA SER A 180 -9.38 44.73 12.31
C SER A 180 -10.92 44.57 12.37
N PRO A 181 -11.48 44.11 13.51
CA PRO A 181 -12.90 43.77 13.61
C PRO A 181 -13.75 44.96 14.06
N PHE A 182 -14.98 45.05 13.55
CA PHE A 182 -16.04 45.89 14.11
C PHE A 182 -17.39 45.15 14.11
N SER A 183 -18.17 45.46 15.13
CA SER A 183 -19.39 44.81 15.62
C SER A 183 -20.68 45.51 15.16
N GLY A 184 -21.80 44.76 15.10
CA GLY A 184 -23.18 45.28 15.23
C GLY A 184 -24.08 45.25 13.97
N PRO A 185 -25.43 45.34 14.10
CA PRO A 185 -26.34 44.23 13.76
C PRO A 185 -27.47 44.51 12.72
N SER A 186 -28.10 43.39 12.30
CA SER A 186 -29.46 43.13 11.75
C SER A 186 -30.02 43.87 10.51
N LEU A 187 -30.54 43.11 9.53
CA LEU A 187 -31.96 43.03 9.09
C LEU A 187 -32.13 42.40 7.67
N GLY A 188 -33.16 41.57 7.51
CA GLY A 188 -34.00 41.50 6.30
C GLY A 188 -33.62 40.58 5.12
N SER A 189 -34.45 39.56 4.87
CA SER A 189 -34.51 38.63 3.71
C SER A 189 -35.06 39.31 2.42
N PRO A 190 -35.35 38.65 1.25
CA PRO A 190 -35.27 37.22 0.89
C PRO A 190 -34.74 36.83 -0.54
N LYS A 191 -34.43 35.53 -0.68
CA LYS A 191 -34.55 34.59 -1.84
C LYS A 191 -34.12 34.99 -3.26
N SER A 192 -33.13 34.25 -3.80
CA SER A 192 -33.16 33.75 -5.18
C SER A 192 -32.40 32.41 -5.30
N GLU A 193 -33.10 31.39 -5.80
CA GLU A 193 -32.59 30.05 -6.10
C GLU A 193 -31.64 30.09 -7.31
N GLY A 194 -30.54 29.34 -7.22
CA GLY A 194 -29.56 29.19 -8.28
C GLY A 194 -28.55 28.12 -7.88
N GLY A 195 -28.91 26.86 -8.10
CA GLY A 195 -28.08 25.69 -7.78
C GLY A 195 -26.83 25.65 -8.64
N ALA A 196 -25.68 26.02 -8.07
CA ALA A 196 -24.37 25.67 -8.56
C ALA A 196 -23.75 24.66 -7.59
N THR A 197 -23.67 23.40 -8.03
CA THR A 197 -23.06 22.28 -7.29
C THR A 197 -21.54 22.49 -7.22
N ARG A 198 -21.11 23.37 -6.30
CA ARG A 198 -19.71 23.56 -5.97
C ARG A 198 -19.23 22.28 -5.30
N HIS A 199 -18.48 21.47 -6.04
CA HIS A 199 -17.73 20.33 -5.49
C HIS A 199 -16.82 20.87 -4.40
N ARG A 200 -17.28 20.78 -3.15
CA ARG A 200 -16.49 21.09 -1.97
C ARG A 200 -15.44 19.99 -1.90
N ARG A 201 -14.19 20.31 -2.24
CA ARG A 201 -13.05 19.45 -1.90
C ARG A 201 -13.13 19.20 -0.40
N THR A 202 -13.56 18.02 0.01
CA THR A 202 -13.37 17.52 1.36
C THR A 202 -11.88 17.54 1.59
N ILE A 203 -11.40 18.38 2.50
CA ILE A 203 -10.03 18.26 3.00
C ILE A 203 -10.01 16.89 3.67
N MET A 204 -9.44 15.89 3.00
CA MET A 204 -9.28 14.56 3.60
C MET A 204 -8.37 14.74 4.81
N ALA A 205 -8.84 14.30 5.99
CA ALA A 205 -8.01 14.25 7.17
C ALA A 205 -6.79 13.36 6.89
N VAL A 206 -5.60 13.80 7.30
CA VAL A 206 -4.36 13.04 7.12
C VAL A 206 -4.48 11.71 7.87
N SER A 207 -4.28 10.60 7.17
CA SER A 207 -4.44 9.26 7.74
C SER A 207 -3.31 8.89 8.70
N LEU A 208 -3.50 7.86 9.54
CA LEU A 208 -2.42 7.36 10.41
C LEU A 208 -1.22 6.93 9.59
N GLN A 209 -1.46 6.20 8.48
CA GLN A 209 -0.41 5.74 7.59
C GLN A 209 0.37 6.90 6.97
N ASP A 210 -0.29 8.01 6.62
CA ASP A 210 0.38 9.21 6.09
C ASP A 210 1.25 9.89 7.16
N LYS A 211 0.77 9.97 8.41
CA LYS A 211 1.58 10.50 9.52
C LYS A 211 2.77 9.60 9.84
N GLN A 212 2.58 8.28 9.83
CA GLN A 212 3.69 7.33 10.00
C GLN A 212 4.71 7.47 8.87
N LYS A 213 4.25 7.62 7.63
CA LYS A 213 5.10 7.89 6.47
C LYS A 213 5.93 9.15 6.66
N GLU A 214 5.33 10.23 7.13
CA GLU A 214 6.03 11.49 7.41
C GLU A 214 7.15 11.30 8.45
N THR A 215 6.86 10.60 9.55
CA THR A 215 7.87 10.27 10.58
C THR A 215 9.03 9.47 10.00
N LEU A 216 8.76 8.43 9.19
CA LEU A 216 9.79 7.61 8.55
C LEU A 216 10.60 8.41 7.52
N LEU A 217 9.96 9.29 6.74
CA LEU A 217 10.68 10.15 5.81
C LEU A 217 11.59 11.14 6.54
N ARG A 218 11.16 11.70 7.68
CA ARG A 218 12.00 12.56 8.53
C ARG A 218 13.21 11.80 9.11
N MET A 219 13.04 10.52 9.45
CA MET A 219 14.15 9.65 9.84
C MET A 219 15.16 9.47 8.70
N LEU A 220 14.69 9.23 7.48
CA LEU A 220 15.56 9.13 6.28
C LEU A 220 16.27 10.45 5.93
N GLU A 221 15.79 11.56 6.47
CA GLU A 221 16.42 12.89 6.43
C GLU A 221 17.28 13.17 7.67
N PHE A 222 17.79 12.14 8.34
CA PHE A 222 18.70 12.23 9.50
C PHE A 222 18.11 12.98 10.70
N ASN A 223 16.78 12.98 10.82
CA ASN A 223 16.01 13.65 11.87
C ASN A 223 16.36 15.14 12.01
N VAL A 224 16.57 15.84 10.90
CA VAL A 224 16.82 17.28 10.93
C VAL A 224 15.51 18.03 11.20
N ASP A 225 15.52 18.94 12.16
CA ASP A 225 14.39 19.82 12.46
C ASP A 225 14.30 20.93 11.40
N VAL A 226 13.36 20.78 10.46
CA VAL A 226 13.09 21.81 9.43
C VAL A 226 12.75 23.17 10.05
N ALA A 227 12.20 23.18 11.27
CA ALA A 227 11.81 24.40 11.98
C ALA A 227 12.98 25.17 12.65
N ALA A 228 14.14 24.55 12.86
CA ALA A 228 15.24 25.15 13.62
C ALA A 228 16.30 25.87 12.75
N ASN A 229 16.23 25.75 11.42
CA ASN A 229 17.23 26.31 10.53
C ASN A 229 16.59 26.92 9.28
N ASP A 230 16.05 28.13 9.44
CA ASP A 230 15.60 29.02 8.36
C ASP A 230 16.80 29.65 7.59
N SER A 231 17.92 28.92 7.54
CA SER A 231 19.04 29.24 6.66
C SER A 231 18.85 28.45 5.38
N ALA A 232 18.31 29.13 4.36
CA ALA A 232 18.09 28.64 2.99
C ALA A 232 19.36 28.07 2.27
N ALA A 233 20.48 27.89 2.98
CA ALA A 233 21.73 27.32 2.50
C ALA A 233 21.91 25.82 2.85
N ASN A 234 21.11 25.24 3.75
CA ASN A 234 21.26 23.84 4.19
C ASN A 234 20.13 22.90 3.74
N ALA A 235 19.03 23.43 3.17
CA ALA A 235 17.95 22.61 2.64
C ALA A 235 18.32 21.86 1.33
N ASP A 236 19.41 22.27 0.67
CA ASP A 236 19.89 21.75 -0.61
C ASP A 236 20.92 20.59 -0.49
N ARG A 237 21.17 19.99 0.69
CA ARG A 237 22.34 19.08 0.86
C ARG A 237 22.12 17.64 1.30
N TRP A 238 21.04 17.28 2.00
CA TRP A 238 20.93 15.93 2.61
C TRP A 238 19.85 15.00 2.05
N GLY A 239 18.86 15.54 1.35
CA GLY A 239 17.90 14.74 0.57
C GLY A 239 18.55 14.03 -0.62
N GLU A 240 19.71 14.54 -1.08
CA GLU A 240 20.48 14.07 -2.23
C GLU A 240 21.71 13.22 -1.83
N GLN A 241 22.05 13.17 -0.54
CA GLN A 241 23.18 12.36 -0.09
C GLN A 241 22.82 10.87 -0.11
N TRP A 242 23.61 10.08 -0.83
CA TRP A 242 23.50 8.63 -0.84
C TRP A 242 23.67 8.07 0.57
N LYS A 243 22.82 7.12 0.95
CA LYS A 243 22.84 6.47 2.25
C LYS A 243 22.40 5.02 2.17
N VAL A 244 22.86 4.22 3.11
CA VAL A 244 22.44 2.84 3.32
C VAL A 244 21.35 2.80 4.40
N LEU A 245 20.29 2.04 4.18
CA LEU A 245 19.28 1.76 5.18
C LEU A 245 19.47 0.33 5.71
N VAL A 246 19.76 0.19 7.00
CA VAL A 246 19.87 -1.10 7.68
C VAL A 246 18.69 -1.23 8.64
N TYR A 247 17.96 -2.34 8.59
CA TYR A 247 16.84 -2.61 9.49
C TYR A 247 16.80 -4.07 9.92
N ASP A 248 16.15 -4.36 11.04
CA ASP A 248 15.80 -5.74 11.40
C ASP A 248 14.47 -6.16 10.74
N HIS A 249 14.07 -7.42 10.93
CA HIS A 249 12.82 -7.94 10.38
C HIS A 249 11.59 -7.15 10.84
N PHE A 250 11.51 -6.76 12.11
CA PHE A 250 10.37 -6.01 12.64
C PHE A 250 10.24 -4.62 11.98
N CYS A 251 11.35 -3.91 11.85
CA CYS A 251 11.41 -2.58 11.28
C CYS A 251 11.23 -2.58 9.76
N ARG A 252 11.65 -3.65 9.07
CA ARG A 252 11.29 -3.92 7.67
C ARG A 252 9.77 -3.97 7.50
N ASP A 253 9.08 -4.69 8.39
CA ASP A 253 7.64 -4.89 8.32
C ASP A 253 6.87 -3.58 8.63
N ILE A 254 7.49 -2.62 9.32
CA ILE A 254 6.97 -1.26 9.50
C ILE A 254 7.14 -0.40 8.23
N ILE A 255 8.31 -0.46 7.58
CA ILE A 255 8.62 0.39 6.41
C ILE A 255 7.90 -0.10 5.15
N SER A 256 7.87 -1.41 4.91
CA SER A 256 7.45 -1.99 3.63
C SER A 256 6.02 -1.63 3.18
N PRO A 257 5.01 -1.52 4.06
CA PRO A 257 3.66 -1.14 3.64
C PRO A 257 3.53 0.36 3.35
N VAL A 258 4.44 1.17 3.91
CA VAL A 258 4.30 2.64 3.97
C VAL A 258 5.15 3.35 2.91
N LEU A 259 6.33 2.80 2.59
CA LEU A 259 7.31 3.39 1.68
C LEU A 259 7.67 2.42 0.55
N LYS A 260 7.40 2.82 -0.69
CA LYS A 260 7.82 2.06 -1.87
C LYS A 260 9.28 2.33 -2.22
N LEU A 261 9.91 1.42 -2.96
CA LEU A 261 11.32 1.51 -3.35
C LEU A 261 11.68 2.83 -4.05
N HIS A 262 10.80 3.34 -4.91
CA HIS A 262 11.04 4.62 -5.60
C HIS A 262 11.07 5.82 -4.63
N GLU A 263 10.36 5.74 -3.51
CA GLU A 263 10.33 6.79 -2.49
C GLU A 263 11.57 6.75 -1.61
N LEU A 264 12.06 5.55 -1.29
CA LEU A 264 13.35 5.36 -0.62
C LEU A 264 14.49 5.95 -1.46
N ARG A 265 14.51 5.64 -2.78
CA ARG A 265 15.49 6.20 -3.72
C ARG A 265 15.40 7.72 -3.81
N LYS A 266 14.21 8.29 -3.82
CA LYS A 266 13.99 9.74 -3.81
C LYS A 266 14.53 10.42 -2.54
N LYS A 267 14.75 9.68 -1.46
CA LYS A 267 15.38 10.15 -0.21
C LYS A 267 16.87 9.77 -0.09
N GLY A 268 17.49 9.35 -1.19
CA GLY A 268 18.92 9.02 -1.25
C GLY A 268 19.26 7.62 -0.76
N VAL A 269 18.29 6.75 -0.46
CA VAL A 269 18.58 5.36 -0.06
C VAL A 269 18.97 4.55 -1.31
N THR A 270 20.26 4.22 -1.43
CA THR A 270 20.79 3.42 -2.54
C THR A 270 20.62 1.93 -2.31
N LEU A 271 20.82 1.51 -1.06
CA LEU A 271 20.85 0.13 -0.63
C LEU A 271 20.08 -0.02 0.67
N HIS A 272 19.25 -1.06 0.76
CA HIS A 272 18.57 -1.44 1.99
C HIS A 272 18.87 -2.91 2.33
N MET A 273 19.20 -3.22 3.58
CA MET A 273 19.63 -4.56 3.97
C MET A 273 19.12 -4.93 5.37
N LEU A 274 18.96 -6.23 5.59
CA LEU A 274 18.68 -6.78 6.92
C LEU A 274 19.93 -6.72 7.80
N LEU A 275 19.74 -6.42 9.09
CA LEU A 275 20.81 -6.31 10.09
C LEU A 275 21.55 -7.64 10.32
N GLU A 276 20.86 -8.76 10.11
CA GLU A 276 21.37 -10.11 10.30
C GLU A 276 22.29 -10.55 9.15
N ASN A 277 22.11 -9.97 7.96
CA ASN A 277 22.92 -10.34 6.79
C ASN A 277 24.38 -9.90 6.96
N GLU A 278 25.29 -10.66 6.35
CA GLU A 278 26.67 -10.19 6.14
C GLU A 278 26.67 -9.08 5.10
N ARG A 279 27.43 -8.01 5.38
CA ARG A 279 27.45 -6.77 4.60
C ARG A 279 28.90 -6.41 4.27
N GLU A 280 29.11 -5.98 3.04
CA GLU A 280 30.41 -5.47 2.59
C GLU A 280 30.63 -4.03 3.06
N GLU A 281 31.90 -3.65 3.20
CA GLU A 281 32.32 -2.31 3.62
C GLU A 281 32.00 -1.28 2.52
N ILE A 282 31.33 -0.19 2.91
CA ILE A 282 31.03 0.98 2.08
C ILE A 282 31.45 2.25 2.87
N PRO A 283 32.76 2.45 3.08
CA PRO A 283 33.28 3.40 4.07
C PRO A 283 32.99 4.87 3.77
N ASP A 284 32.64 5.22 2.52
CA ASP A 284 32.34 6.59 2.11
C ASP A 284 30.85 6.98 2.26
N VAL A 285 29.99 6.02 2.66
CA VAL A 285 28.54 6.21 2.66
C VAL A 285 27.98 6.11 4.09
N PRO A 286 27.13 7.06 4.53
CA PRO A 286 26.48 6.98 5.83
C PRO A 286 25.40 5.90 5.86
N ALA A 287 25.19 5.30 7.02
CA ALA A 287 24.13 4.32 7.26
C ALA A 287 23.10 4.83 8.28
N ILE A 288 21.83 4.59 7.97
CA ILE A 288 20.69 4.76 8.88
C ILE A 288 20.29 3.38 9.36
N TYR A 289 20.39 3.13 10.66
CA TYR A 289 19.90 1.93 11.30
C TYR A 289 18.50 2.21 11.84
N PHE A 290 17.49 1.45 11.41
CA PHE A 290 16.15 1.45 11.97
C PHE A 290 15.83 0.07 12.54
N VAL A 291 15.97 -0.08 13.86
CA VAL A 291 15.99 -1.40 14.52
C VAL A 291 15.25 -1.37 15.85
N GLN A 292 14.90 -2.54 16.38
CA GLN A 292 14.49 -2.68 17.78
C GLN A 292 15.72 -2.59 18.70
N PRO A 293 15.59 -2.06 19.93
CA PRO A 293 16.69 -1.94 20.87
C PRO A 293 16.99 -3.28 21.58
N THR A 294 17.13 -4.39 20.86
CA THR A 294 17.46 -5.72 21.42
C THR A 294 18.95 -5.88 21.64
N SER A 295 19.35 -6.71 22.61
CA SER A 295 20.78 -6.95 22.89
C SER A 295 21.53 -7.48 21.67
N GLU A 296 20.90 -8.35 20.88
CA GLU A 296 21.43 -8.91 19.64
C GLU A 296 21.67 -7.81 18.59
N ASN A 297 20.67 -6.94 18.36
CA ASN A 297 20.81 -5.82 17.42
C ASN A 297 21.92 -4.86 17.85
N LEU A 298 21.98 -4.51 19.14
CA LEU A 298 23.01 -3.61 19.68
C LEU A 298 24.41 -4.19 19.48
N GLN A 299 24.60 -5.48 19.75
CA GLN A 299 25.88 -6.17 19.51
C GLN A 299 26.26 -6.15 18.04
N ARG A 300 25.31 -6.40 17.12
CA ARG A 300 25.57 -6.38 15.69
C ARG A 300 25.98 -4.99 15.18
N ILE A 301 25.34 -3.94 15.70
CA ILE A 301 25.70 -2.54 15.39
C ILE A 301 27.12 -2.20 15.90
N ILE A 302 27.47 -2.65 17.11
CA ILE A 302 28.82 -2.45 17.67
C ILE A 302 29.86 -3.12 16.77
N GLN A 303 29.60 -4.34 16.30
CA GLN A 303 30.48 -5.08 15.38
C GLN A 303 30.63 -4.38 14.03
N ASP A 304 29.54 -3.85 13.46
CA ASP A 304 29.60 -3.07 12.22
C ASP A 304 30.47 -1.81 12.40
N GLY A 305 30.35 -1.14 13.54
CA GLY A 305 31.18 0.00 13.87
C GLY A 305 32.65 -0.35 14.03
N ALA A 306 32.96 -1.50 14.64
CA ALA A 306 34.33 -1.98 14.81
C ALA A 306 35.00 -2.37 13.48
N LYS A 307 34.21 -2.78 12.49
CA LYS A 307 34.65 -3.06 11.11
C LYS A 307 34.63 -1.82 10.21
N GLU A 308 34.20 -0.67 10.72
CA GLU A 308 34.08 0.58 9.97
C GLU A 308 33.30 0.43 8.65
N LEU A 309 32.20 -0.35 8.66
CA LEU A 309 31.46 -0.68 7.43
C LEU A 309 30.91 0.56 6.67
N TYR A 310 30.77 1.70 7.34
CA TYR A 310 30.12 2.91 6.83
C TYR A 310 30.87 4.15 7.32
N SER A 311 30.68 5.30 6.66
CA SER A 311 31.34 6.55 7.08
C SER A 311 30.88 7.01 8.46
N THR A 312 29.58 6.89 8.73
CA THR A 312 28.91 7.30 9.98
C THR A 312 27.61 6.52 10.14
N MET A 313 27.23 6.22 11.37
CA MET A 313 26.02 5.47 11.72
C MET A 313 25.01 6.36 12.46
N HIS A 314 23.78 6.38 11.96
CA HIS A 314 22.63 7.04 12.58
C HIS A 314 21.67 6.00 13.14
N ILE A 315 21.59 5.90 14.46
CA ILE A 315 20.84 4.83 15.13
C ILE A 315 19.43 5.32 15.47
N ASN A 316 18.43 4.59 14.99
CA ASN A 316 17.02 4.90 15.20
C ASN A 316 16.33 3.67 15.78
N PHE A 317 15.88 3.76 17.02
CA PHE A 317 15.14 2.70 17.66
C PHE A 317 13.64 2.84 17.40
N ALA A 318 12.99 1.73 17.00
CA ALA A 318 11.55 1.71 16.80
C ALA A 318 10.77 1.97 18.11
N THR A 319 11.32 1.52 19.24
CA THR A 319 10.79 1.76 20.58
C THR A 319 11.82 2.49 21.45
N PRO A 320 11.38 3.24 22.49
CA PRO A 320 12.31 3.90 23.39
C PRO A 320 13.30 2.94 24.03
N ILE A 321 14.60 3.23 23.91
CA ILE A 321 15.65 2.38 24.48
C ILE A 321 15.67 2.47 26.03
N PRO A 322 15.59 1.34 26.75
CA PRO A 322 15.80 1.31 28.20
C PRO A 322 17.19 1.81 28.61
N ARG A 323 17.31 2.42 29.79
CA ARG A 323 18.55 3.07 30.24
C ARG A 323 19.72 2.09 30.36
N ASP A 324 19.46 0.91 30.90
CA ASP A 324 20.40 -0.21 31.01
C ASP A 324 20.94 -0.65 29.65
N ARG A 325 20.07 -0.75 28.64
CA ARG A 325 20.49 -1.10 27.27
C ARG A 325 21.30 -0.01 26.59
N LEU A 326 20.96 1.27 26.84
CA LEU A 326 21.73 2.39 26.33
C LEU A 326 23.15 2.43 26.93
N GLU A 327 23.27 2.16 28.23
CA GLU A 327 24.56 2.08 28.92
C GLU A 327 25.40 0.89 28.43
N PHE A 328 24.77 -0.27 28.22
CA PHE A 328 25.41 -1.42 27.58
C PHE A 328 25.94 -1.09 26.18
N PHE A 329 25.12 -0.44 25.34
CA PHE A 329 25.52 -0.04 23.99
C PHE A 329 26.68 0.95 24.01
N ALA A 330 26.59 1.99 24.84
CA ALA A 330 27.64 2.99 24.99
C ALA A 330 28.98 2.36 25.42
N LYS A 331 28.96 1.46 26.41
CA LYS A 331 30.15 0.73 26.84
C LYS A 331 30.74 -0.11 25.71
N GLY A 332 29.91 -0.88 25.01
CA GLY A 332 30.36 -1.71 23.89
C GLY A 332 31.01 -0.89 22.75
N CYS A 333 30.49 0.30 22.45
CA CYS A 333 31.09 1.22 21.47
C CYS A 333 32.44 1.78 21.92
N VAL A 334 32.65 2.00 23.22
CA VAL A 334 33.94 2.45 23.77
C VAL A 334 34.95 1.31 23.71
N ASP A 335 34.57 0.12 24.19
CA ASP A 335 35.44 -1.05 24.22
C ASP A 335 35.87 -1.49 22.81
N SER A 336 35.01 -1.28 21.81
CA SER A 336 35.28 -1.61 20.40
C SER A 336 35.89 -0.46 19.59
N GLY A 337 36.14 0.70 20.21
CA GLY A 337 36.76 1.86 19.55
C GLY A 337 35.91 2.56 18.49
N CYS A 338 34.61 2.25 18.34
CA CYS A 338 33.76 2.76 17.26
C CYS A 338 32.87 3.95 17.67
N THR A 339 33.16 4.60 18.81
CA THR A 339 32.34 5.71 19.33
C THR A 339 32.27 6.91 18.37
N SER A 340 33.34 7.21 17.65
CA SER A 340 33.39 8.29 16.64
C SER A 340 32.48 8.06 15.44
N MET A 341 32.07 6.81 15.21
CA MET A 341 31.20 6.43 14.09
C MET A 341 29.73 6.74 14.36
N ILE A 342 29.32 6.79 15.64
CA ILE A 342 27.93 7.02 16.03
C ILE A 342 27.62 8.52 15.99
N SER A 343 26.83 8.95 15.01
CA SER A 343 26.48 10.36 14.83
C SER A 343 25.32 10.81 15.72
N LYS A 344 24.22 10.05 15.71
CA LYS A 344 23.01 10.36 16.47
C LYS A 344 22.30 9.07 16.90
N VAL A 345 21.56 9.16 18.00
CA VAL A 345 20.69 8.09 18.52
C VAL A 345 19.30 8.69 18.77
N PHE A 346 18.25 8.11 18.19
CA PHE A 346 16.86 8.56 18.32
C PHE A 346 15.91 7.43 18.68
N ASP A 347 14.87 7.78 19.43
CA ASP A 347 13.69 6.96 19.63
C ASP A 347 12.59 7.45 18.68
N GLN A 348 12.14 6.61 17.74
CA GLN A 348 11.18 6.99 16.70
C GLN A 348 9.71 6.83 17.10
N HIS A 349 9.43 6.09 18.19
CA HIS A 349 8.05 5.76 18.61
C HIS A 349 7.22 5.09 17.48
N SER A 350 7.81 4.20 16.70
CA SER A 350 7.19 3.55 15.53
C SER A 350 6.77 2.10 15.80
N ASN A 351 6.29 1.77 17.01
CA ASN A 351 5.98 0.41 17.44
C ASN A 351 4.64 -0.16 16.91
N PHE A 352 4.35 0.01 15.62
CA PHE A 352 3.14 -0.48 14.95
C PHE A 352 3.29 -0.46 13.44
N ILE A 353 2.50 -1.27 12.73
CA ILE A 353 2.46 -1.35 11.28
C ILE A 353 1.15 -0.76 10.79
N SER A 354 1.19 0.25 9.91
CA SER A 354 -0.01 0.76 9.22
C SER A 354 -0.18 0.06 7.86
N LEU A 355 -1.08 -0.91 7.81
CA LEU A 355 -1.39 -1.67 6.60
C LEU A 355 -2.25 -0.86 5.63
N GLU A 356 -3.16 -0.04 6.15
CA GLU A 356 -4.03 0.85 5.37
C GLU A 356 -4.19 2.21 6.06
N PRO A 357 -4.76 3.24 5.39
CA PRO A 357 -4.99 4.55 5.99
C PRO A 357 -5.69 4.52 7.36
N GLN A 358 -6.62 3.58 7.57
CA GLN A 358 -7.44 3.44 8.79
C GLN A 358 -7.25 2.08 9.48
N LEU A 359 -6.14 1.38 9.23
CA LEU A 359 -5.83 0.07 9.81
C LEU A 359 -4.39 0.02 10.34
N PHE A 360 -4.21 -0.41 11.58
CA PHE A 360 -2.89 -0.73 12.13
C PHE A 360 -2.86 -2.06 12.89
N SER A 361 -1.66 -2.65 12.99
CA SER A 361 -1.39 -3.84 13.79
C SER A 361 -0.16 -3.60 14.66
N LEU A 362 -0.15 -4.13 15.88
CA LEU A 362 1.06 -4.13 16.72
C LEU A 362 2.04 -5.26 16.36
N ASN A 363 1.66 -6.15 15.45
CA ASN A 363 2.44 -7.30 14.99
C ASN A 363 2.93 -8.21 16.15
N GLN A 364 2.04 -8.45 17.12
CA GLN A 364 2.32 -9.30 18.28
C GLN A 364 1.77 -10.71 18.04
N SER A 365 2.59 -11.55 17.42
CA SER A 365 2.23 -12.93 17.08
C SER A 365 1.84 -13.75 18.32
N GLY A 366 0.72 -14.48 18.23
CA GLY A 366 0.27 -15.35 19.33
C GLY A 366 -0.28 -14.59 20.54
N SER A 367 -0.74 -13.34 20.33
CA SER A 367 -1.27 -12.48 21.37
C SER A 367 -2.49 -13.08 22.07
N TYR A 368 -3.36 -13.82 21.35
CA TYR A 368 -4.51 -14.46 21.98
C TYR A 368 -4.06 -15.55 22.96
N VAL A 369 -3.09 -16.38 22.56
CA VAL A 369 -2.52 -17.44 23.41
C VAL A 369 -1.84 -16.84 24.63
N ALA A 370 -1.02 -15.81 24.44
CA ALA A 370 -0.33 -15.11 25.54
C ALA A 370 -1.28 -14.49 26.57
N CYS A 371 -2.51 -14.13 26.17
CA CYS A 371 -3.50 -13.57 27.09
C CYS A 371 -4.39 -14.62 27.77
N ASN A 372 -4.49 -15.84 27.22
CA ASN A 372 -5.52 -16.81 27.61
C ASN A 372 -5.01 -18.21 27.98
N ASP A 373 -3.76 -18.58 27.68
CA ASP A 373 -3.21 -19.89 28.05
C ASP A 373 -2.91 -19.93 29.56
N ALA A 374 -3.51 -20.91 30.25
CA ALA A 374 -3.38 -21.12 31.69
C ALA A 374 -1.94 -21.39 32.16
N ARG A 375 -1.04 -21.77 31.25
CA ARG A 375 0.39 -21.99 31.54
C ARG A 375 1.22 -20.72 31.46
N THR A 376 0.64 -19.61 30.97
CA THR A 376 1.36 -18.34 30.87
C THR A 376 1.55 -17.76 32.26
N SER A 377 2.78 -17.38 32.61
CA SER A 377 3.07 -16.75 33.88
C SER A 377 2.57 -15.31 33.95
N ASP A 378 2.20 -14.84 35.15
CA ASP A 378 1.76 -13.46 35.39
C ASP A 378 2.76 -12.43 34.85
N ALA A 379 4.07 -12.67 35.03
CA ALA A 379 5.12 -11.81 34.51
C ALA A 379 5.10 -11.69 32.97
N THR A 380 4.76 -12.77 32.27
CA THR A 380 4.64 -12.79 30.80
C THR A 380 3.38 -12.07 30.34
N ILE A 381 2.26 -12.25 31.06
CA ILE A 381 1.02 -11.50 30.82
C ILE A 381 1.28 -10.00 31.00
N GLU A 382 1.88 -9.58 32.12
CA GLU A 382 2.23 -8.19 32.38
C GLU A 382 3.19 -7.61 31.32
N GLN A 383 4.18 -8.39 30.87
CA GLN A 383 5.07 -7.98 29.80
C GLN A 383 4.32 -7.79 28.46
N THR A 384 3.36 -8.67 28.17
CA THR A 384 2.50 -8.57 26.97
C THR A 384 1.64 -7.30 27.06
N MET A 385 0.97 -7.06 28.19
CA MET A 385 0.15 -5.86 28.41
C MET A 385 0.97 -4.56 28.30
N ARG A 386 2.19 -4.55 28.84
CA ARG A 386 3.11 -3.41 28.70
C ARG A 386 3.51 -3.19 27.25
N SER A 387 3.77 -4.27 26.50
CA SER A 387 4.14 -4.18 25.08
C SER A 387 2.98 -3.63 24.24
N ILE A 388 1.74 -4.06 24.51
CA ILE A 388 0.53 -3.49 23.89
C ILE A 388 0.40 -2.00 24.22
N THR A 389 0.57 -1.63 25.49
CA THR A 389 0.52 -0.25 25.95
C THR A 389 1.53 0.64 25.22
N GLN A 390 2.77 0.16 25.03
CA GLN A 390 3.80 0.87 24.28
C GLN A 390 3.44 1.04 22.80
N GLY A 391 2.87 0.01 22.17
CA GLY A 391 2.36 0.09 20.79
C GLY A 391 1.26 1.14 20.62
N LEU A 392 0.25 1.12 21.50
CA LEU A 392 -0.80 2.14 21.51
C LEU A 392 -0.26 3.54 21.78
N PHE A 393 0.69 3.68 22.70
CA PHE A 393 1.37 4.95 22.94
C PHE A 393 2.05 5.48 21.67
N SER A 394 2.75 4.61 20.93
CA SER A 394 3.38 4.94 19.64
C SER A 394 2.38 5.42 18.58
N VAL A 395 1.21 4.78 18.50
CA VAL A 395 0.12 5.22 17.61
C VAL A 395 -0.37 6.61 18.00
N LEU A 396 -0.64 6.84 19.29
CA LEU A 396 -1.11 8.13 19.78
C LEU A 396 -0.07 9.24 19.61
N ALA A 397 1.21 8.93 19.85
CA ALA A 397 2.34 9.81 19.60
C ALA A 397 2.42 10.23 18.12
N THR A 398 2.27 9.28 17.20
CA THR A 398 2.24 9.54 15.76
C THR A 398 1.02 10.37 15.35
N LEU A 399 -0.15 10.14 15.96
CA LEU A 399 -1.34 10.95 15.72
C LEU A 399 -1.23 12.36 16.29
N GLY A 400 -0.41 12.57 17.32
CA GLY A 400 -0.33 13.82 18.08
C GLY A 400 -1.58 14.12 18.90
N SER A 401 -2.35 13.09 19.27
CA SER A 401 -3.66 13.24 19.93
C SER A 401 -3.77 12.38 21.19
N ILE A 402 -4.38 12.93 22.24
CA ILE A 402 -4.67 12.21 23.50
C ILE A 402 -6.17 11.90 23.56
N PRO A 403 -6.57 10.62 23.55
CA PRO A 403 -7.97 10.22 23.50
C PRO A 403 -8.62 10.19 24.88
N VAL A 404 -9.95 10.15 24.92
CA VAL A 404 -10.70 9.57 26.04
C VAL A 404 -10.66 8.05 25.89
N ILE A 405 -10.33 7.29 26.94
CA ILE A 405 -10.17 5.84 26.86
C ILE A 405 -11.42 5.15 27.44
N ARG A 406 -11.93 4.16 26.71
CA ARG A 406 -13.09 3.34 27.04
C ARG A 406 -12.75 1.87 26.90
N CYS A 407 -13.13 1.04 27.86
CA CYS A 407 -12.98 -0.41 27.80
C CYS A 407 -14.09 -1.09 28.62
N PRO A 408 -14.34 -2.41 28.44
CA PRO A 408 -15.15 -3.18 29.37
C PRO A 408 -14.70 -2.96 30.83
N ASN A 409 -15.65 -2.95 31.76
CA ASN A 409 -15.36 -2.83 33.19
C ASN A 409 -15.09 -4.19 33.86
N SER A 410 -15.10 -5.27 33.08
CA SER A 410 -14.64 -6.59 33.51
C SER A 410 -13.13 -6.58 33.77
N ASP A 411 -12.69 -7.46 34.66
CA ASP A 411 -11.27 -7.72 34.83
C ASP A 411 -10.77 -8.51 33.61
N GLY A 412 -9.75 -7.99 32.93
CA GLY A 412 -9.25 -8.57 31.70
C GLY A 412 -8.10 -7.75 31.07
N PRO A 413 -7.51 -8.25 29.97
CA PRO A 413 -6.40 -7.58 29.28
C PRO A 413 -6.73 -6.13 28.87
N SER A 414 -7.94 -5.89 28.36
CA SER A 414 -8.39 -4.56 27.91
C SER A 414 -8.35 -3.52 29.03
N ARG A 415 -8.79 -3.88 30.24
CA ARG A 415 -8.75 -3.00 31.41
C ARG A 415 -7.32 -2.71 31.86
N LEU A 416 -6.48 -3.74 31.95
CA LEU A 416 -5.07 -3.58 32.35
C LEU A 416 -4.31 -2.65 31.40
N VAL A 417 -4.48 -2.84 30.09
CA VAL A 417 -3.89 -1.97 29.07
C VAL A 417 -4.46 -0.56 29.15
N ALA A 418 -5.77 -0.39 29.32
CA ALA A 418 -6.40 0.92 29.42
C ALA A 418 -5.88 1.73 30.62
N GLU A 419 -5.74 1.10 31.78
CA GLU A 419 -5.23 1.73 33.00
C GLU A 419 -3.73 2.06 32.88
N GLN A 420 -2.91 1.13 32.37
CA GLN A 420 -1.48 1.38 32.12
C GLN A 420 -1.25 2.49 31.09
N LEU A 421 -2.03 2.52 30.01
CA LEU A 421 -1.95 3.56 28.98
C LEU A 421 -2.38 4.92 29.54
N ASN A 422 -3.47 4.97 30.32
CA ASN A 422 -3.91 6.19 30.98
C ASN A 422 -2.83 6.75 31.91
N GLN A 423 -2.16 5.89 32.69
CA GLN A 423 -1.04 6.31 33.54
C GLN A 423 0.16 6.80 32.72
N THR A 424 0.56 6.06 31.68
CA THR A 424 1.67 6.43 30.78
C THR A 424 1.44 7.80 30.13
N LEU A 425 0.21 8.06 29.65
CA LEU A 425 -0.17 9.34 29.05
C LEU A 425 -0.14 10.48 30.06
N ARG A 426 -0.61 10.25 31.29
CA ARG A 426 -0.55 11.23 32.39
C ARG A 426 0.89 11.61 32.72
N ASP A 427 1.77 10.62 32.82
CA ASP A 427 3.18 10.85 33.11
C ASP A 427 3.85 11.68 31.99
N HIS A 428 3.55 11.39 30.73
CA HIS A 428 4.04 12.19 29.60
C HIS A 428 3.47 13.60 29.55
N LEU A 429 2.21 13.80 29.93
CA LEU A 429 1.57 15.13 30.01
C LEU A 429 2.21 16.04 31.07
N THR A 430 2.77 15.46 32.14
CA THR A 430 3.47 16.26 33.17
C THR A 430 4.86 16.71 32.75
N LYS A 431 5.46 16.10 31.72
CA LYS A 431 6.82 16.41 31.25
C LYS A 431 6.82 17.61 30.30
N ARG A 432 7.64 18.62 30.58
CA ARG A 432 7.83 19.85 29.77
C ARG A 432 8.50 19.64 28.40
N SER A 433 8.78 18.41 27.99
CA SER A 433 9.32 18.05 26.66
C SER A 433 8.54 16.90 26.01
N GLY A 434 7.28 16.69 26.42
CA GLY A 434 6.49 15.54 25.99
C GLY A 434 6.10 15.57 24.52
N VAL A 435 5.90 14.38 23.94
CA VAL A 435 5.50 14.14 22.54
C VAL A 435 4.14 14.79 22.17
N PHE A 436 3.34 15.19 23.17
CA PHE A 436 1.98 15.72 23.01
C PHE A 436 1.86 17.24 23.22
N GLN A 437 2.95 18.01 23.06
CA GLN A 437 2.92 19.46 23.31
C GLN A 437 1.99 20.24 22.38
N ASP A 438 1.86 19.81 21.13
CA ASP A 438 1.00 20.45 20.14
C ASP A 438 -0.46 19.97 20.19
N SER A 439 -0.82 19.06 21.11
CA SER A 439 -2.20 18.60 21.31
C SER A 439 -3.13 19.66 21.96
N GLY A 440 -2.80 20.94 21.80
CA GLY A 440 -3.47 22.11 22.36
C GLY A 440 -4.84 22.38 21.72
N ALA A 441 -5.85 22.51 22.59
CA ALA A 441 -7.17 23.13 22.36
C ALA A 441 -8.12 22.55 21.30
N SER A 442 -7.99 21.29 20.85
CA SER A 442 -9.15 20.66 20.18
C SER A 442 -10.22 20.32 21.22
N PHE A 443 -11.40 20.93 21.08
CA PHE A 443 -12.59 20.60 21.88
C PHE A 443 -13.16 19.22 21.55
N GLN A 444 -12.81 18.64 20.40
CA GLN A 444 -13.22 17.30 19.98
C GLN A 444 -11.99 16.41 19.94
N ARG A 445 -11.81 15.62 21.01
CA ARG A 445 -10.78 14.59 21.11
C ARG A 445 -11.32 13.25 20.60
N PRO A 446 -10.47 12.38 20.04
CA PRO A 446 -10.88 11.03 19.70
C PRO A 446 -11.24 10.22 20.95
N VAL A 447 -12.09 9.20 20.79
CA VAL A 447 -12.27 8.13 21.77
C VAL A 447 -11.42 6.93 21.38
N LEU A 448 -10.70 6.33 22.33
CA LEU A 448 -10.03 5.04 22.18
C LEU A 448 -10.86 3.98 22.88
N ILE A 449 -11.39 3.03 22.13
CA ILE A 449 -12.18 1.90 22.61
C ILE A 449 -11.27 0.66 22.57
N ILE A 450 -10.98 0.08 23.73
CA ILE A 450 -10.15 -1.13 23.87
C ILE A 450 -11.08 -2.29 24.27
N VAL A 451 -11.05 -3.37 23.52
CA VAL A 451 -11.86 -4.58 23.81
C VAL A 451 -11.00 -5.84 23.76
N ASP A 452 -11.43 -6.86 24.48
CA ASP A 452 -10.83 -8.19 24.43
C ASP A 452 -11.51 -9.04 23.36
N ARG A 453 -10.75 -9.87 22.66
CA ARG A 453 -11.28 -10.81 21.67
C ARG A 453 -12.34 -11.75 22.25
N ASN A 454 -12.26 -12.05 23.55
CA ASN A 454 -13.23 -12.89 24.24
C ASN A 454 -14.66 -12.33 24.21
N GLU A 455 -14.84 -11.02 23.98
CA GLU A 455 -16.15 -10.37 23.84
C GLU A 455 -16.88 -10.75 22.53
N ASP A 456 -16.13 -11.08 21.47
CA ASP A 456 -16.69 -11.53 20.19
C ASP A 456 -15.72 -12.47 19.44
N LEU A 457 -15.87 -13.75 19.75
CA LEU A 457 -15.17 -14.84 19.08
C LEU A 457 -15.79 -15.17 17.71
N THR A 458 -17.10 -14.94 17.54
CA THR A 458 -17.83 -15.33 16.34
C THR A 458 -17.37 -14.56 15.11
N SER A 459 -17.09 -13.26 15.25
CA SER A 459 -16.58 -12.42 14.16
C SER A 459 -15.23 -12.89 13.61
N MET A 460 -14.39 -13.54 14.43
CA MET A 460 -13.11 -14.11 14.00
C MET A 460 -13.24 -15.50 13.38
N LEU A 461 -14.26 -16.26 13.77
CA LEU A 461 -14.49 -17.61 13.26
C LEU A 461 -15.30 -17.63 11.97
N HIS A 462 -16.04 -16.57 11.68
CA HIS A 462 -16.94 -16.49 10.53
C HIS A 462 -16.21 -16.42 9.18
N HIS A 463 -16.77 -17.07 8.15
CA HIS A 463 -16.28 -16.96 6.78
C HIS A 463 -16.50 -15.55 6.22
N PRO A 464 -15.43 -14.85 5.79
CA PRO A 464 -15.55 -13.48 5.33
C PRO A 464 -16.34 -13.34 4.02
N SER A 465 -17.17 -12.30 3.98
CA SER A 465 -18.08 -11.99 2.87
C SER A 465 -17.56 -10.93 1.90
N THR A 466 -16.69 -10.03 2.37
CA THR A 466 -16.16 -8.91 1.59
C THR A 466 -14.97 -9.32 0.71
N TYR A 467 -14.70 -8.54 -0.33
CA TYR A 467 -13.64 -8.86 -1.28
C TYR A 467 -12.27 -8.99 -0.61
N GLN A 468 -11.84 -7.96 0.13
CA GLN A 468 -10.54 -7.97 0.79
C GLN A 468 -10.42 -9.08 1.83
N ALA A 469 -11.41 -9.20 2.72
CA ALA A 469 -11.35 -10.17 3.81
C ALA A 469 -11.32 -11.61 3.27
N ARG A 470 -12.06 -11.87 2.18
CA ARG A 470 -12.07 -13.18 1.52
C ARG A 470 -10.77 -13.50 0.81
N SER A 471 -10.23 -12.57 0.03
CA SER A 471 -8.95 -12.77 -0.66
C SER A 471 -7.80 -12.97 0.33
N SER A 472 -7.81 -12.25 1.46
CA SER A 472 -6.86 -12.46 2.56
C SER A 472 -7.05 -13.83 3.23
N HIS A 473 -8.27 -14.23 3.58
CA HIS A 473 -8.55 -15.52 4.23
C HIS A 473 -8.16 -16.73 3.38
N MET A 474 -8.45 -16.68 2.08
CA MET A 474 -8.08 -17.73 1.15
C MET A 474 -6.58 -17.74 0.84
N ARG A 475 -5.81 -16.78 1.40
CA ARG A 475 -4.39 -16.59 1.14
C ARG A 475 -4.10 -16.54 -0.36
N VAL A 476 -4.98 -15.87 -1.13
CA VAL A 476 -4.88 -15.72 -2.60
C VAL A 476 -3.74 -14.77 -3.00
N PHE A 477 -2.82 -14.48 -2.08
CA PHE A 477 -1.47 -14.04 -2.42
C PHE A 477 -0.70 -15.08 -3.25
N ILE A 478 -1.28 -16.27 -3.49
CA ILE A 478 -0.61 -17.42 -4.09
C ILE A 478 -1.57 -18.13 -5.06
N LEU A 479 -1.01 -18.46 -6.24
CA LEU A 479 -1.57 -19.23 -7.35
C LEU A 479 -2.61 -18.49 -8.21
N VAL A 480 -2.15 -17.51 -9.00
CA VAL A 480 -2.72 -17.39 -10.35
C VAL A 480 -2.50 -18.73 -11.04
N ALA A 481 -3.57 -19.50 -11.19
CA ALA A 481 -3.61 -20.70 -12.00
C ALA A 481 -3.18 -20.33 -13.42
N GLY A 482 -1.92 -20.61 -13.69
CA GLY A 482 -1.18 -20.20 -14.86
C GLY A 482 0.27 -20.59 -14.64
N ALA A 483 0.48 -21.87 -14.30
CA ALA A 483 1.75 -22.52 -14.55
C ALA A 483 2.05 -22.38 -16.05
N LEU A 484 2.66 -21.27 -16.45
CA LEU A 484 3.59 -21.36 -17.56
C LEU A 484 4.76 -22.14 -16.97
N PRO A 485 5.02 -23.37 -17.42
CA PRO A 485 6.28 -23.99 -17.09
C PRO A 485 7.35 -22.97 -17.49
N ASN A 486 8.25 -22.64 -16.57
CA ASN A 486 9.55 -22.15 -16.99
C ASN A 486 10.13 -23.18 -17.98
N GLU A 487 11.16 -22.89 -18.77
CA GLU A 487 11.73 -23.84 -19.75
C GLU A 487 12.07 -25.25 -19.19
N LYS A 488 12.01 -25.41 -17.85
CA LYS A 488 12.25 -26.63 -17.06
C LYS A 488 11.02 -27.20 -16.31
N GLY A 489 9.79 -26.71 -16.49
CA GLY A 489 8.58 -27.34 -15.92
C GLY A 489 8.26 -27.05 -14.44
N GLN A 490 8.90 -26.06 -13.80
CA GLN A 490 8.76 -25.79 -12.37
C GLN A 490 7.67 -24.74 -12.07
N LEU A 491 6.82 -24.99 -11.07
CA LEU A 491 5.82 -24.04 -10.57
C LEU A 491 6.52 -22.85 -9.92
N VAL A 492 6.31 -21.65 -10.46
CA VAL A 492 6.83 -20.40 -9.88
C VAL A 492 5.69 -19.72 -9.11
N GLU A 493 5.86 -19.62 -7.80
CA GLU A 493 4.98 -18.83 -6.94
C GLU A 493 5.16 -17.34 -7.27
N LYS A 494 4.07 -16.68 -7.66
CA LYS A 494 4.08 -15.25 -7.96
C LYS A 494 3.26 -14.51 -6.91
N SER A 495 3.94 -13.80 -6.03
CA SER A 495 3.31 -12.89 -5.06
C SER A 495 2.74 -11.67 -5.78
N LEU A 496 1.50 -11.31 -5.46
CA LEU A 496 0.79 -10.13 -5.97
C LEU A 496 0.42 -9.23 -4.80
N ASP A 497 0.91 -8.00 -4.79
CA ASP A 497 0.61 -7.04 -3.74
C ASP A 497 -0.64 -6.23 -4.09
N LEU A 498 -1.71 -6.39 -3.31
CA LEU A 498 -2.92 -5.55 -3.40
C LEU A 498 -2.78 -4.38 -2.43
N ASP A 499 -2.80 -3.15 -2.96
CA ASP A 499 -2.59 -1.93 -2.16
C ASP A 499 -3.65 -0.89 -2.51
N VAL A 500 -4.45 -0.51 -1.51
CA VAL A 500 -5.54 0.47 -1.65
C VAL A 500 -5.08 1.87 -2.09
N LYS A 501 -3.80 2.22 -1.95
CA LYS A 501 -3.28 3.53 -2.37
C LYS A 501 -2.85 3.57 -3.84
N SER A 502 -2.31 2.47 -4.36
CA SER A 502 -1.85 2.38 -5.75
C SER A 502 -2.92 1.81 -6.68
N ASP A 503 -3.85 1.01 -6.14
CA ASP A 503 -4.88 0.31 -6.89
C ASP A 503 -6.27 0.94 -6.67
N LYS A 504 -6.70 1.75 -7.65
CA LYS A 504 -8.00 2.45 -7.60
C LYS A 504 -9.19 1.50 -7.64
N PHE A 505 -9.05 0.34 -8.31
CA PHE A 505 -10.12 -0.65 -8.33
C PHE A 505 -10.26 -1.25 -6.93
N PHE A 506 -9.15 -1.65 -6.33
CA PHE A 506 -9.14 -2.22 -4.99
C PHE A 506 -9.64 -1.20 -3.94
N GLU A 507 -9.19 0.05 -4.01
CA GLU A 507 -9.64 1.15 -3.12
C GLU A 507 -11.18 1.25 -3.04
N THR A 508 -11.84 1.12 -4.20
CA THR A 508 -13.30 1.28 -4.32
C THR A 508 -14.05 0.01 -3.92
N ASN A 509 -13.49 -1.16 -4.22
CA ASN A 509 -14.21 -2.44 -4.17
C ASN A 509 -13.79 -3.36 -3.01
N ALA A 510 -12.71 -3.08 -2.28
CA ALA A 510 -12.18 -3.93 -1.20
C ALA A 510 -13.21 -4.27 -0.13
N GLY A 511 -14.05 -3.30 0.24
CA GLY A 511 -15.10 -3.45 1.26
C GLY A 511 -16.45 -3.94 0.76
N LEU A 512 -16.63 -4.09 -0.55
CA LEU A 512 -17.87 -4.62 -1.10
C LEU A 512 -17.99 -6.12 -0.85
N LEU A 513 -19.22 -6.62 -0.82
CA LEU A 513 -19.46 -8.05 -0.87
C LEU A 513 -18.81 -8.62 -2.14
N PHE A 514 -18.24 -9.82 -2.02
CA PHE A 514 -17.47 -10.41 -3.11
C PHE A 514 -18.22 -10.46 -4.46
N PRO A 515 -19.52 -10.80 -4.54
CA PRO A 515 -20.25 -10.74 -5.82
C PRO A 515 -20.42 -9.32 -6.36
N ASP A 516 -20.58 -8.32 -5.50
CA ASP A 516 -20.70 -6.92 -5.93
C ASP A 516 -19.36 -6.39 -6.46
N ALA A 517 -18.24 -6.79 -5.85
CA ALA A 517 -16.90 -6.48 -6.36
C ALA A 517 -16.64 -7.11 -7.74
N ILE A 518 -17.12 -8.34 -7.98
CA ILE A 518 -17.07 -8.99 -9.29
C ILE A 518 -17.91 -8.21 -10.31
N ALA A 519 -19.14 -7.80 -9.96
CA ALA A 519 -19.97 -7.01 -10.85
C ALA A 519 -19.33 -5.66 -11.20
N GLY A 520 -18.76 -4.97 -10.20
CA GLY A 520 -18.01 -3.73 -10.40
C GLY A 520 -16.79 -3.91 -11.32
N HIS A 521 -16.07 -5.02 -11.20
CA HIS A 521 -14.95 -5.38 -12.08
C HIS A 521 -15.39 -5.54 -13.53
N GLU A 522 -16.46 -6.28 -13.77
CA GLU A 522 -16.95 -6.51 -15.12
C GLU A 522 -17.35 -5.20 -15.82
N ASP A 523 -18.04 -4.31 -15.09
CA ASP A 523 -18.46 -3.02 -15.63
C ASP A 523 -17.26 -2.15 -15.98
N GLU A 524 -16.24 -2.14 -15.12
CA GLU A 524 -15.02 -1.38 -15.39
C GLU A 524 -14.19 -1.98 -16.55
N LEU A 525 -14.10 -3.31 -16.64
CA LEU A 525 -13.43 -4.00 -17.73
C LEU A 525 -14.14 -3.78 -19.07
N LYS A 526 -15.49 -3.82 -19.11
CA LYS A 526 -16.29 -3.48 -20.31
C LYS A 526 -15.97 -2.06 -20.79
N VAL A 527 -15.85 -1.10 -19.87
CA VAL A 527 -15.49 0.28 -20.21
C VAL A 527 -14.07 0.37 -20.79
N VAL A 528 -13.09 -0.34 -20.21
CA VAL A 528 -11.71 -0.37 -20.70
C VAL A 528 -11.63 -0.99 -22.10
N LEU A 529 -12.26 -2.15 -22.31
CA LEU A 529 -12.27 -2.85 -23.60
C LEU A 529 -12.98 -2.04 -24.70
N LYS A 530 -14.06 -1.32 -24.35
CA LYS A 530 -14.73 -0.43 -25.30
C LYS A 530 -13.82 0.72 -25.72
N LYS A 531 -13.15 1.38 -24.76
CA LYS A 531 -12.21 2.46 -25.05
C LYS A 531 -11.00 1.99 -25.87
N GLU A 532 -10.50 0.78 -25.62
CA GLU A 532 -9.44 0.15 -26.42
C GLU A 532 -9.87 -0.03 -27.88
N LYS A 533 -11.08 -0.57 -28.10
CA LYS A 533 -11.65 -0.73 -29.45
C LYS A 533 -11.88 0.61 -30.15
N ASP A 534 -12.40 1.61 -29.44
CA ASP A 534 -12.63 2.94 -29.99
C ASP A 534 -11.31 3.62 -30.41
N ILE A 535 -10.24 3.44 -29.64
CA ILE A 535 -8.90 3.93 -29.97
C ILE A 535 -8.33 3.18 -31.18
N ALA A 536 -8.44 1.84 -31.21
CA ALA A 536 -7.96 1.03 -32.33
C ALA A 536 -8.70 1.37 -33.64
N ALA A 537 -10.01 1.59 -33.59
CA ALA A 537 -10.81 1.98 -34.74
C ALA A 537 -10.42 3.39 -35.25
N LYS A 538 -10.14 4.34 -34.35
CA LYS A 538 -9.68 5.69 -34.70
C LYS A 538 -8.25 5.70 -35.25
N ALA A 539 -7.40 4.77 -34.81
CA ALA A 539 -6.03 4.64 -35.30
C ALA A 539 -5.96 3.91 -36.66
N GLY A 540 -6.89 3.00 -36.95
CA GLY A 540 -6.94 2.20 -38.19
C GLY A 540 -7.83 2.76 -39.30
N GLY A 541 -8.67 3.77 -39.05
CA GLY A 541 -9.61 4.34 -40.02
C GLY A 541 -8.99 5.44 -40.90
N GLY A 542 -8.73 5.14 -42.16
CA GLY A 542 -8.04 6.00 -43.14
C GLY A 542 -8.78 7.27 -43.64
N ASN A 543 -9.35 8.10 -42.76
CA ASN A 543 -9.88 9.41 -43.15
C ASN A 543 -8.95 10.55 -42.67
N MET A 544 -7.93 10.82 -43.48
CA MET A 544 -6.71 11.60 -43.21
C MET A 544 -6.89 13.13 -42.98
N GLY A 545 -8.11 13.62 -42.71
CA GLY A 545 -8.41 15.06 -42.67
C GLY A 545 -8.65 15.66 -41.27
N GLN A 546 -9.18 14.88 -40.32
CA GLN A 546 -9.50 15.33 -38.94
C GLN A 546 -8.60 14.64 -37.88
N SER A 547 -7.70 13.78 -38.33
CA SER A 547 -7.15 12.67 -37.54
C SER A 547 -5.96 13.00 -36.62
N THR A 548 -5.29 14.14 -36.75
CA THR A 548 -4.04 14.39 -36.01
C THR A 548 -4.25 14.75 -34.54
N LYS A 549 -5.29 15.54 -34.20
CA LYS A 549 -5.60 15.87 -32.80
C LYS A 549 -6.14 14.65 -32.03
N ASP A 550 -6.98 13.85 -32.68
CA ASP A 550 -7.56 12.65 -32.09
C ASP A 550 -6.54 11.51 -31.94
N LEU A 551 -5.60 11.37 -32.88
CA LEU A 551 -4.45 10.46 -32.74
C LEU A 551 -3.54 10.87 -31.60
N VAL A 552 -3.23 12.16 -31.45
CA VAL A 552 -2.38 12.64 -30.34
C VAL A 552 -3.06 12.41 -28.99
N ALA A 553 -4.36 12.73 -28.86
CA ALA A 553 -5.11 12.46 -27.62
C ALA A 553 -5.24 10.95 -27.30
N ALA A 554 -5.34 10.10 -28.33
CA ALA A 554 -5.36 8.65 -28.17
C ALA A 554 -3.99 8.10 -27.73
N VAL A 555 -2.89 8.61 -28.29
CA VAL A 555 -1.52 8.23 -27.92
C VAL A 555 -1.21 8.63 -26.47
N ASP A 556 -1.69 9.78 -26.01
CA ASP A 556 -1.49 10.23 -24.62
C ASP A 556 -2.29 9.42 -23.59
N THR A 557 -3.45 8.87 -23.98
CA THR A 557 -4.35 8.14 -23.06
C THR A 557 -4.15 6.62 -23.08
N LEU A 558 -3.50 6.08 -24.11
CA LEU A 558 -3.28 4.64 -24.26
C LEU A 558 -2.41 4.03 -23.13
N PRO A 559 -1.30 4.62 -22.68
CA PRO A 559 -0.49 4.04 -21.60
C PRO A 559 -1.27 3.87 -20.30
N ALA A 560 -2.03 4.89 -19.89
CA ALA A 560 -2.87 4.85 -18.70
C ALA A 560 -4.01 3.81 -18.82
N LEU A 561 -4.53 3.61 -20.03
CA LEU A 561 -5.54 2.59 -20.30
C LEU A 561 -4.96 1.17 -20.23
N LEU A 562 -3.76 0.95 -20.76
CA LEU A 562 -3.06 -0.34 -20.68
C LEU A 562 -2.66 -0.68 -19.24
N GLU A 563 -2.19 0.30 -18.47
CA GLU A 563 -1.90 0.11 -17.05
C GLU A 563 -3.18 -0.26 -16.28
N LYS A 564 -4.27 0.46 -16.51
CA LYS A 564 -5.57 0.13 -15.92
C LYS A 564 -6.06 -1.27 -16.31
N LYS A 565 -5.90 -1.67 -17.57
CA LYS A 565 -6.24 -3.03 -18.04
C LYS A 565 -5.42 -4.08 -17.30
N LYS A 566 -4.10 -3.86 -17.16
CA LYS A 566 -3.20 -4.75 -16.41
C LYS A 566 -3.62 -4.89 -14.94
N THR A 567 -4.00 -3.80 -14.28
CA THR A 567 -4.53 -3.85 -12.91
C THR A 567 -5.82 -4.68 -12.84
N LEU A 568 -6.77 -4.47 -13.76
CA LEU A 568 -8.00 -5.26 -13.81
C LEU A 568 -7.72 -6.75 -14.10
N GLU A 569 -6.73 -7.08 -14.93
CA GLU A 569 -6.31 -8.46 -15.19
C GLU A 569 -5.77 -9.14 -13.92
N VAL A 570 -5.04 -8.41 -13.05
CA VAL A 570 -4.65 -8.92 -11.73
C VAL A 570 -5.88 -9.30 -10.92
N HIS A 571 -6.89 -8.42 -10.85
CA HIS A 571 -8.13 -8.72 -10.14
C HIS A 571 -8.91 -9.88 -10.75
N THR A 572 -8.94 -10.04 -12.07
CA THR A 572 -9.52 -11.22 -12.73
C THR A 572 -8.91 -12.51 -12.18
N ASN A 573 -7.58 -12.55 -12.06
CA ASN A 573 -6.88 -13.71 -11.54
C ASN A 573 -7.18 -13.97 -10.06
N VAL A 574 -7.25 -12.91 -9.25
CA VAL A 574 -7.62 -13.01 -7.83
C VAL A 574 -9.05 -13.53 -7.68
N PHE A 575 -10.01 -13.01 -8.46
CA PHE A 575 -11.39 -13.47 -8.44
C PHE A 575 -11.51 -14.94 -8.85
N GLN A 576 -10.80 -15.36 -9.90
CA GLN A 576 -10.76 -16.75 -10.34
C GLN A 576 -10.24 -17.67 -9.23
N ALA A 577 -9.03 -17.41 -8.73
CA ALA A 577 -8.40 -18.26 -7.71
C ALA A 577 -9.24 -18.32 -6.42
N THR A 578 -9.82 -17.19 -6.02
CA THR A 578 -10.74 -17.15 -4.86
C THR A 578 -11.99 -17.98 -5.12
N MET A 579 -12.61 -17.86 -6.31
CA MET A 579 -13.82 -18.59 -6.66
C MET A 579 -13.58 -20.11 -6.74
N ASP A 580 -12.45 -20.52 -7.31
CA ASP A 580 -12.08 -21.93 -7.42
C ASP A 580 -12.00 -22.57 -6.02
N ALA A 581 -11.30 -21.89 -5.11
CA ALA A 581 -11.09 -22.39 -3.76
C ALA A 581 -12.36 -22.31 -2.88
N VAL A 582 -13.24 -21.32 -3.11
CA VAL A 582 -14.56 -21.22 -2.45
C VAL A 582 -15.50 -22.32 -2.91
N THR A 583 -15.52 -22.62 -4.22
CA THR A 583 -16.42 -23.61 -4.82
C THR A 583 -15.99 -25.03 -4.48
N GLN A 584 -14.69 -25.32 -4.47
CA GLN A 584 -14.16 -26.64 -4.09
C GLN A 584 -14.60 -27.05 -2.67
N ARG A 585 -14.71 -26.08 -1.76
CA ARG A 585 -15.03 -26.27 -0.34
C ARG A 585 -16.49 -26.00 0.04
N GLN A 586 -17.35 -25.64 -0.92
CA GLN A 586 -18.73 -25.20 -0.65
C GLN A 586 -18.82 -24.06 0.41
N VAL A 587 -17.80 -23.21 0.52
CA VAL A 587 -17.71 -22.11 1.50
C VAL A 587 -18.93 -21.18 1.54
N PRO A 588 -19.65 -20.88 0.44
CA PRO A 588 -20.81 -20.01 0.51
C PRO A 588 -21.94 -20.57 1.38
N GLU A 589 -22.09 -21.89 1.43
CA GLU A 589 -23.10 -22.57 2.24
C GLU A 589 -22.77 -22.44 3.73
N PHE A 590 -21.49 -22.62 4.10
CA PHE A 590 -20.98 -22.37 5.45
C PHE A 590 -21.21 -20.91 5.85
N SER A 591 -20.74 -19.97 5.02
CA SER A 591 -20.87 -18.53 5.30
C SER A 591 -22.33 -18.12 5.49
N MET A 592 -23.26 -18.61 4.67
CA MET A 592 -24.68 -18.28 4.83
C MET A 592 -25.26 -18.81 6.14
N LEU A 593 -24.97 -20.08 6.49
CA LEU A 593 -25.48 -20.71 7.69
C LEU A 593 -24.91 -20.05 8.96
N GLU A 594 -23.61 -19.78 8.97
CA GLU A 594 -22.91 -19.06 10.03
C GLU A 594 -23.48 -17.65 10.24
N GLN A 595 -23.73 -16.90 9.17
CA GLN A 595 -24.30 -15.55 9.26
C GLN A 595 -25.69 -15.59 9.91
N ARG A 596 -26.54 -16.56 9.54
CA ARG A 596 -27.86 -16.74 10.16
C ARG A 596 -27.75 -17.03 11.66
N LEU A 597 -26.80 -17.88 12.05
CA LEU A 597 -26.51 -18.19 13.46
C LEU A 597 -26.07 -16.94 14.24
N ILE A 598 -25.11 -16.18 13.70
CA ILE A 598 -24.60 -14.94 14.30
C ILE A 598 -25.68 -13.87 14.44
N GLU A 599 -26.61 -13.81 13.48
CA GLU A 599 -27.75 -12.89 13.51
C GLU A 599 -28.87 -13.33 14.47
N GLY A 600 -28.73 -14.48 15.12
CA GLY A 600 -29.71 -15.00 16.09
C GLY A 600 -30.94 -15.62 15.43
N PHE A 601 -30.89 -15.96 14.14
CA PHE A 601 -31.96 -16.74 13.53
C PHE A 601 -31.96 -18.16 14.06
N ASN A 602 -33.16 -18.72 14.25
CA ASN A 602 -33.29 -20.14 14.55
C ASN A 602 -32.88 -20.97 13.32
N VAL A 603 -31.78 -21.69 13.45
CA VAL A 603 -31.23 -22.57 12.41
C VAL A 603 -31.47 -24.02 12.84
N PRO A 604 -32.21 -24.81 12.05
CA PRO A 604 -32.42 -26.23 12.35
C PRO A 604 -31.09 -26.99 12.44
N LYS A 605 -30.93 -27.81 13.49
CA LYS A 605 -29.77 -28.71 13.65
C LYS A 605 -29.52 -29.56 12.40
N ALA A 606 -30.58 -30.02 11.74
CA ALA A 606 -30.48 -30.83 10.53
C ALA A 606 -29.69 -30.14 9.41
N ASP A 607 -29.82 -28.81 9.27
CA ASP A 607 -29.09 -28.03 8.26
C ASP A 607 -27.60 -27.96 8.61
N VAL A 608 -27.27 -27.84 9.90
CA VAL A 608 -25.88 -27.88 10.39
C VAL A 608 -25.27 -29.25 10.15
N VAL A 609 -25.96 -30.32 10.56
CA VAL A 609 -25.51 -31.72 10.37
C VAL A 609 -25.27 -32.02 8.90
N ALA A 610 -26.20 -31.61 8.02
CA ALA A 610 -26.06 -31.80 6.58
C ALA A 610 -24.73 -31.20 6.08
N LEU A 611 -24.44 -29.96 6.46
CA LEU A 611 -23.24 -29.27 6.00
C LEU A 611 -21.94 -29.85 6.58
N LEU A 612 -21.97 -30.38 7.82
CA LEU A 612 -20.82 -31.08 8.40
C LEU A 612 -20.49 -32.40 7.67
N HIS A 613 -21.50 -33.05 7.05
CA HIS A 613 -21.32 -34.25 6.22
C HIS A 613 -20.92 -33.93 4.77
N GLU A 614 -21.13 -32.71 4.29
CA GLU A 614 -20.80 -32.27 2.93
C GLU A 614 -19.31 -31.91 2.74
N LYS A 615 -18.95 -31.33 1.58
CA LYS A 615 -17.58 -30.85 1.33
C LYS A 615 -17.27 -29.67 2.24
N GLY A 616 -16.00 -29.48 2.54
CA GLY A 616 -15.48 -28.46 3.45
C GLY A 616 -14.20 -28.98 4.08
N SER A 617 -13.30 -28.09 4.51
CA SER A 617 -12.11 -28.52 5.22
C SER A 617 -12.41 -28.82 6.70
N ALA A 618 -11.44 -29.42 7.40
CA ALA A 618 -11.56 -29.61 8.85
C ALA A 618 -11.75 -28.27 9.58
N GLU A 619 -11.07 -27.22 9.13
CA GLU A 619 -11.22 -25.86 9.67
C GLU A 619 -12.66 -25.34 9.46
N ASP A 620 -13.21 -25.48 8.26
CA ASP A 620 -14.56 -24.98 7.93
C ASP A 620 -15.62 -25.62 8.83
N LYS A 621 -15.52 -26.95 8.98
CA LYS A 621 -16.46 -27.75 9.78
C LYS A 621 -16.36 -27.45 11.28
N VAL A 622 -15.15 -27.36 11.82
CA VAL A 622 -14.94 -27.03 13.24
C VAL A 622 -15.38 -25.59 13.51
N ARG A 623 -15.07 -24.62 12.64
CA ARG A 623 -15.53 -23.23 12.79
C ARG A 623 -17.05 -23.13 12.82
N LEU A 624 -17.75 -23.85 11.96
CA LEU A 624 -19.22 -23.92 11.99
C LEU A 624 -19.74 -24.48 13.31
N LEU A 625 -19.14 -25.56 13.82
CA LEU A 625 -19.49 -26.12 15.13
C LEU A 625 -19.29 -25.08 16.26
N LEU A 626 -18.15 -24.39 16.27
CA LEU A 626 -17.85 -23.36 17.26
C LEU A 626 -18.88 -22.22 17.21
N ILE A 627 -19.20 -21.72 16.03
CA ILE A 627 -20.19 -20.66 15.85
C ILE A 627 -21.58 -21.13 16.31
N TYR A 628 -21.98 -22.34 15.91
CA TYR A 628 -23.26 -22.93 16.34
C TYR A 628 -23.34 -23.01 17.87
N TYR A 629 -22.28 -23.49 18.52
CA TYR A 629 -22.23 -23.63 19.96
C TYR A 629 -22.28 -22.27 20.69
N LEU A 630 -21.58 -21.25 20.18
CA LEU A 630 -21.53 -19.91 20.75
C LEU A 630 -22.86 -19.13 20.61
N THR A 631 -23.71 -19.50 19.64
CA THR A 631 -24.90 -18.70 19.26
C THR A 631 -26.24 -19.38 19.53
N SER A 632 -26.33 -20.71 19.46
CA SER A 632 -27.61 -21.43 19.46
C SER A 632 -28.17 -21.75 20.86
N GLY A 633 -27.33 -21.77 21.89
CA GLY A 633 -27.73 -22.29 23.21
C GLY A 633 -28.10 -23.78 23.22
N ALA A 634 -27.64 -24.55 22.22
CA ALA A 634 -27.99 -25.96 22.02
C ALA A 634 -27.73 -26.83 23.27
N SER A 635 -28.56 -27.86 23.42
CA SER A 635 -28.49 -28.81 24.53
C SER A 635 -27.26 -29.71 24.44
N GLY A 636 -26.81 -30.25 25.58
CA GLY A 636 -25.65 -31.15 25.61
C GLY A 636 -25.79 -32.37 24.70
N GLY A 637 -27.01 -32.92 24.55
CA GLY A 637 -27.27 -34.04 23.65
C GLY A 637 -27.09 -33.68 22.17
N GLU A 638 -27.57 -32.50 21.76
CA GLU A 638 -27.40 -32.02 20.38
C GLU A 638 -25.92 -31.78 20.05
N ILE A 639 -25.17 -31.22 21.00
CA ILE A 639 -23.73 -31.02 20.84
C ILE A 639 -22.99 -32.37 20.73
N SER A 640 -23.35 -33.37 21.54
CA SER A 640 -22.73 -34.71 21.46
C SER A 640 -22.97 -35.41 20.12
N GLU A 641 -24.12 -35.20 19.48
CA GLU A 641 -24.37 -35.73 18.12
C GLU A 641 -23.48 -35.06 17.06
N LEU A 642 -23.28 -33.75 17.16
CA LEU A 642 -22.37 -33.00 16.27
C LEU A 642 -20.91 -33.40 16.49
N GLU A 643 -20.51 -33.63 17.76
CA GLU A 643 -19.20 -34.16 18.10
C GLU A 643 -18.97 -35.54 17.47
N ALA A 644 -19.95 -36.45 17.58
CA ALA A 644 -19.86 -37.77 16.98
C ALA A 644 -19.76 -37.70 15.45
N THR A 645 -20.45 -36.74 14.83
CA THR A 645 -20.38 -36.49 13.38
C THR A 645 -18.98 -36.08 12.95
N LEU A 646 -18.35 -35.13 13.66
CA LEU A 646 -17.02 -34.65 13.31
C LEU A 646 -15.87 -35.54 13.78
N ALA A 647 -16.10 -36.41 14.76
CA ALA A 647 -15.14 -37.43 15.16
C ALA A 647 -14.93 -38.48 14.05
N GLN A 648 -15.97 -38.81 13.27
CA GLN A 648 -15.86 -39.75 12.15
C GLN A 648 -14.99 -39.21 11.01
N ASP A 649 -15.03 -37.89 10.78
CA ASP A 649 -14.24 -37.19 9.75
C ASP A 649 -12.84 -36.79 10.24
N GLY A 650 -12.51 -37.03 11.51
CA GLY A 650 -11.22 -36.67 12.11
C GLY A 650 -11.00 -35.17 12.36
N ALA A 651 -11.84 -34.29 11.81
CA ALA A 651 -11.73 -32.83 11.93
C ALA A 651 -11.70 -32.35 13.38
N LEU A 652 -12.54 -32.93 14.25
CA LEU A 652 -12.57 -32.56 15.67
C LEU A 652 -11.30 -33.00 16.41
N GLY A 653 -10.65 -34.09 15.98
CA GLY A 653 -9.39 -34.55 16.55
C GLY A 653 -8.23 -33.59 16.26
N THR A 654 -8.22 -32.97 15.08
CA THR A 654 -7.21 -31.95 14.73
C THR A 654 -7.31 -30.69 15.58
N PHE A 655 -8.53 -30.29 15.95
CA PHE A 655 -8.82 -29.05 16.69
C PHE A 655 -9.41 -29.30 18.09
N GLU A 656 -9.00 -30.40 18.73
CA GLU A 656 -9.58 -30.87 19.99
C GLU A 656 -9.37 -29.85 21.13
N SER A 657 -8.18 -29.25 21.23
CA SER A 657 -7.87 -28.27 22.26
C SER A 657 -8.70 -27.01 22.10
N ALA A 658 -8.86 -26.51 20.86
CA ALA A 658 -9.73 -25.37 20.58
C ALA A 658 -11.16 -25.64 21.03
N TRP A 659 -11.69 -26.83 20.70
CA TRP A 659 -13.04 -27.22 21.09
C TRP A 659 -13.21 -27.34 22.61
N LYS A 660 -12.26 -28.00 23.30
CA LYS A 660 -12.25 -28.12 24.77
C LYS A 660 -12.22 -26.75 25.44
N TYR A 661 -11.34 -25.87 24.96
CA TYR A 661 -11.19 -24.50 25.48
C TYR A 661 -12.50 -23.72 25.37
N ILE A 662 -13.14 -23.71 24.19
CA ILE A 662 -14.40 -23.00 23.98
C ILE A 662 -15.53 -23.61 24.83
N LYS A 663 -15.61 -24.94 24.98
CA LYS A 663 -16.63 -25.56 25.86
C LYS A 663 -16.50 -25.14 27.33
N GLN A 664 -15.29 -24.97 27.83
CA GLN A 664 -15.06 -24.54 29.22
C GLN A 664 -15.34 -23.04 29.39
N HIS A 665 -14.85 -22.20 28.47
CA HIS A 665 -14.92 -20.75 28.58
C HIS A 665 -16.26 -20.15 28.12
N SER A 666 -17.03 -20.84 27.27
CA SER A 666 -18.37 -20.40 26.85
C SER A 666 -19.43 -20.47 27.96
N SER A 667 -19.15 -21.14 29.09
CA SER A 667 -19.99 -21.03 30.29
C SER A 667 -20.12 -19.57 30.76
N LEU A 668 -19.17 -18.69 30.39
CA LEU A 668 -19.20 -17.24 30.59
C LEU A 668 -19.96 -16.46 29.49
N GLN A 669 -20.05 -16.99 28.26
CA GLN A 669 -20.67 -16.31 27.10
C GLN A 669 -22.18 -16.60 26.92
N LYS A 670 -22.78 -17.46 27.76
CA LYS A 670 -24.23 -17.78 27.71
C LYS A 670 -25.17 -16.59 28.00
N HIS A 671 -24.64 -15.38 28.18
CA HIS A 671 -25.42 -14.18 28.48
C HIS A 671 -25.38 -13.05 27.44
N ALA A 672 -24.76 -13.20 26.26
CA ALA A 672 -24.72 -12.13 25.26
C ALA A 672 -25.68 -12.32 24.05
N ALA A 673 -26.36 -13.47 23.94
CA ALA A 673 -27.23 -13.77 22.80
C ALA A 673 -28.67 -14.12 23.20
N VAL A 674 -29.29 -13.40 24.14
CA VAL A 674 -30.76 -13.40 24.27
C VAL A 674 -31.25 -12.02 24.72
N GLY A 675 -31.93 -11.30 23.83
CA GLY A 675 -33.01 -10.38 24.21
C GLY A 675 -32.62 -8.94 24.58
N SER A 676 -32.26 -8.14 23.58
CA SER A 676 -32.59 -6.70 23.61
C SER A 676 -33.16 -6.28 22.26
N SER A 677 -34.48 -6.38 22.16
CA SER A 677 -35.37 -5.57 21.31
C SER A 677 -35.01 -5.41 19.82
N PHE A 678 -35.34 -6.42 19.01
CA PHE A 678 -35.66 -6.22 17.60
C PHE A 678 -36.97 -6.94 17.26
N ALA A 679 -38.08 -6.34 17.69
CA ALA A 679 -39.35 -6.53 17.03
C ALA A 679 -39.41 -5.51 15.89
N ASP A 680 -38.98 -5.91 14.70
CA ASP A 680 -39.49 -5.29 13.50
C ASP A 680 -40.00 -6.38 12.56
N SER A 681 -41.24 -6.19 12.12
CA SER A 681 -42.06 -7.22 11.48
C SER A 681 -41.66 -7.40 10.03
N ALA A 682 -41.00 -8.52 9.73
CA ALA A 682 -40.94 -9.06 8.37
C ALA A 682 -41.24 -10.56 8.42
N THR A 683 -42.50 -10.92 8.17
CA THR A 683 -42.92 -12.30 7.94
C THR A 683 -42.30 -12.80 6.64
N ALA A 684 -41.20 -13.55 6.71
CA ALA A 684 -40.66 -14.32 5.60
C ALA A 684 -41.12 -15.78 5.69
N THR A 685 -41.89 -16.21 4.70
CA THR A 685 -42.44 -17.56 4.57
C THR A 685 -41.32 -18.56 4.31
N ALA A 686 -41.18 -19.55 5.19
CA ALA A 686 -40.20 -20.64 5.06
C ALA A 686 -40.57 -21.59 3.90
N GLY A 687 -39.68 -21.75 2.93
CA GLY A 687 -39.78 -22.73 1.84
C GLY A 687 -38.65 -23.77 1.93
N THR A 688 -39.01 -25.03 2.16
CA THR A 688 -38.16 -26.19 2.48
C THR A 688 -37.49 -26.89 1.29
N ASN A 689 -37.16 -26.20 0.19
CA ASN A 689 -36.69 -26.83 -1.07
C ASN A 689 -35.33 -26.32 -1.59
N THR A 690 -34.40 -25.97 -0.70
CA THR A 690 -33.15 -25.28 -1.07
C THR A 690 -32.00 -26.24 -1.43
N ALA A 691 -31.89 -27.39 -0.76
CA ALA A 691 -30.77 -28.34 -0.95
C ALA A 691 -30.78 -29.08 -2.32
N SER A 692 -31.97 -29.31 -2.90
CA SER A 692 -32.10 -30.07 -4.15
C SER A 692 -31.83 -29.26 -5.42
N LYS A 693 -31.85 -27.92 -5.36
CA LYS A 693 -31.55 -27.04 -6.51
C LYS A 693 -30.07 -26.74 -6.68
N LEU A 694 -29.27 -26.85 -5.61
CA LEU A 694 -27.84 -26.53 -5.60
C LEU A 694 -26.95 -27.67 -6.17
N LYS A 695 -27.39 -28.93 -6.02
CA LYS A 695 -26.73 -30.11 -6.59
C LYS A 695 -26.66 -30.09 -8.12
N GLY A 696 -27.54 -29.33 -8.79
CA GLY A 696 -27.52 -29.13 -10.24
C GLY A 696 -26.45 -28.16 -10.74
N LEU A 697 -25.82 -27.38 -9.86
CA LEU A 697 -24.86 -26.32 -10.22
C LEU A 697 -23.41 -26.83 -10.30
N ALA A 698 -23.04 -27.87 -9.54
CA ALA A 698 -21.68 -28.42 -9.52
C ALA A 698 -21.29 -29.17 -10.82
N ASN A 699 -22.25 -29.71 -11.57
CA ASN A 699 -21.97 -30.55 -12.75
C ASN A 699 -21.76 -29.78 -14.05
N ASN A 700 -22.11 -28.49 -14.13
CA ASN A 700 -21.98 -27.68 -15.35
C ASN A 700 -20.68 -26.88 -15.45
N TRP A 701 -19.83 -26.92 -14.43
CA TRP A 701 -18.67 -26.03 -14.30
C TRP A 701 -17.34 -26.64 -14.80
N ALA A 702 -17.27 -27.97 -14.98
CA ALA A 702 -16.02 -28.71 -15.18
C ALA A 702 -15.44 -28.72 -16.61
N GLY A 703 -15.99 -27.97 -17.58
CA GLY A 703 -15.49 -28.06 -18.96
C GLY A 703 -15.81 -26.88 -19.87
N SER A 704 -14.94 -25.86 -19.88
CA SER A 704 -14.51 -25.13 -21.09
C SER A 704 -13.63 -23.93 -20.72
N PHE A 705 -12.33 -24.01 -20.98
CA PHE A 705 -11.34 -22.95 -20.68
C PHE A 705 -10.65 -22.37 -21.94
N ALA A 706 -11.32 -22.33 -23.09
CA ALA A 706 -10.73 -21.73 -24.29
C ALA A 706 -11.62 -20.64 -24.90
N GLY A 707 -11.30 -19.37 -24.61
CA GLY A 707 -11.42 -18.31 -25.63
C GLY A 707 -12.39 -17.13 -25.43
N GLN A 708 -13.22 -17.05 -24.39
CA GLN A 708 -14.12 -15.89 -24.20
C GLN A 708 -14.37 -15.56 -22.73
N ALA A 709 -13.68 -14.55 -22.20
CA ALA A 709 -13.68 -14.17 -20.79
C ALA A 709 -14.85 -13.26 -20.35
N GLN A 710 -15.95 -13.18 -21.11
CA GLN A 710 -17.02 -12.22 -20.84
C GLN A 710 -18.34 -12.94 -20.56
N GLY A 711 -18.72 -13.06 -19.28
CA GLY A 711 -20.07 -13.50 -18.85
C GLY A 711 -20.13 -14.62 -17.80
N TRP A 712 -19.06 -15.40 -17.61
CA TRP A 712 -19.10 -16.55 -16.69
C TRP A 712 -19.16 -16.15 -15.20
N LEU A 713 -18.52 -15.03 -14.83
CA LEU A 713 -18.52 -14.46 -13.48
C LEU A 713 -19.90 -13.88 -13.10
N SER A 714 -20.57 -13.19 -14.04
CA SER A 714 -21.92 -12.64 -13.82
C SER A 714 -22.99 -13.68 -13.49
N GLN A 715 -22.99 -14.86 -14.14
CA GLN A 715 -23.96 -15.92 -13.87
C GLN A 715 -23.76 -16.54 -12.48
N ALA A 716 -22.50 -16.70 -12.05
CA ALA A 716 -22.19 -17.11 -10.68
C ALA A 716 -22.59 -16.02 -9.68
N ALA A 717 -22.22 -14.76 -9.93
CA ALA A 717 -22.51 -13.62 -9.04
C ALA A 717 -24.02 -13.35 -8.89
N GLU A 718 -24.82 -13.43 -9.96
CA GLU A 718 -26.29 -13.30 -9.90
C GLU A 718 -26.95 -14.42 -9.10
N GLN A 719 -26.40 -15.64 -9.14
CA GLN A 719 -26.83 -16.74 -8.28
C GLN A 719 -26.44 -16.55 -6.81
N PHE A 720 -25.39 -15.80 -6.50
CA PHE A 720 -24.99 -15.46 -5.13
C PHE A 720 -25.69 -14.21 -4.57
N LYS A 721 -26.06 -13.25 -5.41
CA LYS A 721 -26.63 -11.95 -5.01
C LYS A 721 -28.01 -12.07 -4.34
N ASN A 722 -28.81 -13.05 -4.73
CA ASN A 722 -30.12 -13.29 -4.13
C ASN A 722 -30.06 -14.01 -2.76
N PHE A 723 -28.86 -14.35 -2.27
CA PHE A 723 -28.67 -15.23 -1.11
C PHE A 723 -27.70 -14.68 -0.06
N LEU A 724 -27.14 -13.47 -0.26
CA LEU A 724 -26.26 -12.83 0.73
C LEU A 724 -27.06 -11.87 1.63
N PRO A 725 -27.02 -12.04 2.96
CA PRO A 725 -27.63 -11.11 3.91
C PRO A 725 -27.04 -9.70 3.79
N GLU A 726 -27.84 -8.67 4.11
CA GLU A 726 -27.36 -7.30 4.22
C GLU A 726 -26.24 -7.21 5.26
N ASN A 727 -25.19 -6.42 5.00
CA ASN A 727 -24.07 -6.18 5.91
C ASN A 727 -24.55 -5.52 7.22
N LYS A 728 -24.99 -6.32 8.20
CA LYS A 728 -25.36 -5.86 9.53
C LYS A 728 -24.13 -5.48 10.36
N LYS A 729 -24.35 -4.66 11.38
CA LYS A 729 -23.30 -4.23 12.33
C LYS A 729 -22.85 -5.42 13.18
N LEU A 730 -21.57 -5.76 13.10
CA LEU A 730 -20.93 -6.71 14.03
C LEU A 730 -20.91 -6.15 15.46
N GLN A 731 -20.68 -6.99 16.46
CA GLN A 731 -20.68 -6.57 17.88
C GLN A 731 -19.77 -5.37 18.12
N LEU A 732 -18.54 -5.42 17.59
CA LEU A 732 -17.58 -4.32 17.69
C LEU A 732 -18.11 -3.00 17.12
N THR A 733 -18.81 -3.06 16.00
CA THR A 733 -19.43 -1.90 15.36
C THR A 733 -20.62 -1.37 16.17
N ARG A 734 -21.40 -2.25 16.81
CA ARG A 734 -22.49 -1.86 17.72
C ARG A 734 -21.95 -1.12 18.96
N VAL A 735 -20.90 -1.66 19.59
CA VAL A 735 -20.21 -1.02 20.72
C VAL A 735 -19.66 0.35 20.31
N THR A 736 -19.02 0.42 19.14
CA THR A 736 -18.46 1.68 18.62
C THR A 736 -19.55 2.72 18.37
N ASP A 737 -20.67 2.33 17.77
CA ASP A 737 -21.85 3.18 17.54
C ASP A 737 -22.47 3.68 18.85
N ALA A 738 -22.65 2.79 19.83
CA ALA A 738 -23.16 3.11 21.16
C ALA A 738 -22.30 4.16 21.88
N ILE A 739 -20.98 3.96 21.93
CA ILE A 739 -20.04 4.85 22.60
C ILE A 739 -19.88 6.18 21.85
N CYS A 740 -19.81 6.15 20.52
CA CYS A 740 -19.60 7.35 19.71
C CYS A 740 -20.78 8.32 19.80
N ASP A 741 -22.02 7.81 19.83
CA ASP A 741 -23.22 8.64 19.89
C ASP A 741 -23.79 8.79 21.32
N ILE A 742 -23.12 8.22 22.33
CA ILE A 742 -23.50 8.31 23.76
C ILE A 742 -24.94 7.84 23.97
N LYS A 743 -25.23 6.61 23.51
CA LYS A 743 -26.58 6.05 23.58
C LYS A 743 -26.90 5.59 25.01
N ALA A 744 -28.03 6.01 25.54
CA ALA A 744 -28.48 5.59 26.87
C ALA A 744 -28.79 4.08 26.91
N ASN A 745 -28.59 3.44 28.08
CA ASN A 745 -28.80 2.02 28.33
C ASN A 745 -28.00 1.08 27.40
N THR A 746 -26.79 1.46 27.01
CA THR A 746 -25.91 0.66 26.14
C THR A 746 -24.52 0.49 26.78
N GLU A 747 -23.59 -0.09 26.03
CA GLU A 747 -22.18 -0.21 26.40
C GLU A 747 -21.52 1.13 26.76
N ASP A 748 -22.09 2.27 26.32
CA ASP A 748 -21.64 3.57 26.81
C ASP A 748 -21.78 3.70 28.34
N GLU A 749 -22.78 3.12 28.98
CA GLU A 749 -22.94 3.23 30.44
C GLU A 749 -22.06 2.24 31.20
N THR A 750 -21.87 1.04 30.67
CA THR A 750 -21.16 -0.06 31.35
C THR A 750 -19.63 0.01 31.18
N PHE A 751 -19.14 0.58 30.08
CA PHE A 751 -17.71 0.68 29.82
C PHE A 751 -17.04 1.69 30.78
N LEU A 752 -15.88 1.29 31.31
CA LEU A 752 -15.00 2.15 32.08
C LEU A 752 -14.67 3.42 31.28
N TYR A 753 -14.60 4.55 31.98
CA TYR A 753 -14.27 5.85 31.39
C TYR A 753 -13.00 6.39 32.04
N LEU A 754 -11.95 6.56 31.24
CA LEU A 754 -10.69 7.14 31.67
C LEU A 754 -10.35 8.37 30.81
N ASP A 755 -9.93 9.45 31.46
CA ASP A 755 -9.46 10.66 30.78
C ASP A 755 -8.04 11.02 31.26
N PRO A 756 -7.02 10.87 30.41
CA PRO A 756 -5.65 11.22 30.76
C PRO A 756 -5.43 12.70 31.06
N LYS A 757 -6.27 13.61 30.54
CA LYS A 757 -6.16 15.05 30.78
C LYS A 757 -6.84 15.53 32.07
N ILE A 758 -7.72 14.72 32.68
CA ILE A 758 -8.48 15.09 33.87
C ILE A 758 -8.02 14.26 35.07
N LYS A 759 -7.49 14.91 36.11
CA LYS A 759 -7.27 14.23 37.40
C LYS A 759 -8.61 14.11 38.13
N ALA A 760 -8.95 12.91 38.58
CA ALA A 760 -10.08 12.72 39.48
C ALA A 760 -9.84 13.55 40.75
N ALA A 761 -10.84 14.32 41.20
CA ALA A 761 -10.81 14.89 42.54
C ALA A 761 -10.76 13.74 43.56
N ALA A 762 -10.09 13.93 44.70
CA ALA A 762 -9.91 12.88 45.71
C ALA A 762 -11.26 12.22 46.08
N GLY A 763 -11.51 11.00 45.59
CA GLY A 763 -12.73 10.23 45.82
C GLY A 763 -13.93 10.50 44.88
N GLY A 764 -13.79 11.35 43.85
CA GLY A 764 -14.88 11.69 42.93
C GLY A 764 -14.77 11.02 41.54
N ALA A 765 -15.91 10.77 40.90
CA ALA A 765 -15.96 10.28 39.52
C ALA A 765 -15.46 11.33 38.52
N ILE A 766 -14.77 10.89 37.46
CA ILE A 766 -14.32 11.77 36.38
C ILE A 766 -15.55 12.26 35.59
N PRO A 767 -15.68 13.58 35.31
CA PRO A 767 -16.77 14.08 34.48
C PRO A 767 -16.73 13.47 33.09
N ARG A 768 -17.83 12.83 32.67
CA ARG A 768 -17.97 12.28 31.33
C ARG A 768 -18.23 13.36 30.29
N GLN A 769 -17.63 13.20 29.11
CA GLN A 769 -17.93 14.01 27.95
C GLN A 769 -19.40 13.84 27.53
N ARG A 770 -20.09 14.95 27.22
CA ARG A 770 -21.53 14.97 26.86
C ARG A 770 -21.79 15.15 25.37
N THR A 771 -20.74 15.29 24.57
CA THR A 771 -20.83 15.52 23.13
C THR A 771 -20.40 14.26 22.38
N PRO A 772 -21.14 13.82 21.34
CA PRO A 772 -20.76 12.67 20.52
C PRO A 772 -19.33 12.77 19.96
N PHE A 773 -18.65 11.63 19.88
CA PHE A 773 -17.30 11.50 19.34
C PHE A 773 -17.33 11.37 17.81
N ARG A 774 -16.61 12.24 17.10
CA ARG A 774 -16.49 12.20 15.63
C ARG A 774 -15.34 11.32 15.15
N GLU A 775 -14.33 11.16 16.00
CA GLU A 775 -13.15 10.33 15.74
C GLU A 775 -13.10 9.22 16.78
N ALA A 776 -12.92 7.98 16.32
CA ALA A 776 -12.77 6.82 17.17
C ALA A 776 -11.54 6.00 16.76
N ILE A 777 -10.81 5.51 17.74
CA ILE A 777 -9.77 4.50 17.60
C ILE A 777 -10.32 3.25 18.27
N VAL A 778 -10.47 2.16 17.53
CA VAL A 778 -11.02 0.90 18.03
C VAL A 778 -9.90 -0.13 18.03
N PHE A 779 -9.55 -0.65 19.19
CA PHE A 779 -8.42 -1.57 19.36
C PHE A 779 -8.85 -2.90 19.99
N VAL A 780 -8.52 -4.01 19.34
CA VAL A 780 -8.84 -5.36 19.85
C VAL A 780 -7.60 -6.11 20.30
N ILE A 781 -7.62 -6.60 21.55
CA ILE A 781 -6.58 -7.45 22.13
C ILE A 781 -6.90 -8.91 21.85
N GLY A 782 -5.91 -9.65 21.35
CA GLY A 782 -6.06 -11.08 21.03
C GLY A 782 -6.42 -11.36 19.58
N GLY A 783 -6.12 -10.42 18.67
CA GLY A 783 -6.30 -10.59 17.24
C GLY A 783 -7.47 -9.81 16.66
N GLY A 784 -7.31 -9.29 15.45
CA GLY A 784 -8.35 -8.61 14.66
C GLY A 784 -8.49 -9.18 13.27
N SER A 785 -9.57 -8.83 12.56
CA SER A 785 -9.81 -9.28 11.18
C SER A 785 -10.12 -8.13 10.21
N TYR A 786 -9.89 -8.38 8.92
CA TYR A 786 -10.39 -7.52 7.85
C TYR A 786 -11.93 -7.44 7.80
N ASN A 787 -12.64 -8.44 8.32
CA ASN A 787 -14.10 -8.41 8.35
C ASN A 787 -14.60 -7.30 9.30
N GLU A 788 -14.02 -7.21 10.49
CA GLU A 788 -14.31 -6.14 11.44
C GLU A 788 -13.90 -4.77 10.92
N TYR A 789 -12.70 -4.68 10.33
CA TYR A 789 -12.23 -3.47 9.68
C TYR A 789 -13.25 -2.97 8.65
N GLN A 790 -13.66 -3.83 7.70
CA GLN A 790 -14.59 -3.45 6.64
C GLN A 790 -15.97 -3.12 7.19
N ASN A 791 -16.44 -3.81 8.23
CA ASN A 791 -17.72 -3.48 8.88
C ASN A 791 -17.69 -2.10 9.55
N LEU A 792 -16.59 -1.75 10.23
CA LEU A 792 -16.38 -0.43 10.82
C LEU A 792 -16.26 0.66 9.74
N GLN A 793 -15.55 0.41 8.65
CA GLN A 793 -15.42 1.36 7.54
C GLN A 793 -16.76 1.57 6.81
N ALA A 794 -17.54 0.50 6.59
CA ALA A 794 -18.88 0.60 6.02
C ALA A 794 -19.80 1.43 6.93
N TYR A 795 -19.75 1.20 8.24
CA TYR A 795 -20.47 2.00 9.22
C TYR A 795 -20.07 3.48 9.19
N ALA A 796 -18.77 3.78 9.14
CA ALA A 796 -18.28 5.16 9.06
C ALA A 796 -18.74 5.86 7.78
N LYS A 797 -18.70 5.18 6.63
CA LYS A 797 -19.16 5.68 5.32
C LYS A 797 -20.66 5.90 5.26
N ALA A 798 -21.45 5.11 5.99
CA ALA A 798 -22.91 5.23 6.06
C ALA A 798 -23.39 6.44 6.89
N GLN A 799 -22.50 7.09 7.66
CA GLN A 799 -22.87 8.23 8.48
C GLN A 799 -23.25 9.45 7.62
N PRO A 800 -24.28 10.23 8.02
CA PRO A 800 -24.69 11.41 7.27
C PRO A 800 -23.52 12.39 7.07
N ALA A 801 -23.43 13.01 5.89
CA ALA A 801 -22.36 13.97 5.58
C ALA A 801 -22.31 15.18 6.54
N ALA A 802 -23.42 15.50 7.22
CA ALA A 802 -23.48 16.53 8.26
C ALA A 802 -22.80 16.11 9.58
N GLN A 803 -22.56 14.82 9.76
CA GLN A 803 -22.05 14.18 10.98
C GLN A 803 -20.99 13.11 10.63
N PRO A 804 -19.91 13.48 9.92
CA PRO A 804 -18.93 12.52 9.47
C PRO A 804 -18.31 11.78 10.67
N ARG A 805 -17.96 10.52 10.46
CA ARG A 805 -17.23 9.70 11.41
C ARG A 805 -15.92 9.25 10.79
N SER A 806 -14.83 9.37 11.55
CA SER A 806 -13.55 8.76 11.23
C SER A 806 -13.29 7.65 12.22
N ILE A 807 -12.99 6.45 11.73
CA ILE A 807 -12.70 5.28 12.57
C ILE A 807 -11.37 4.69 12.13
N LEU A 808 -10.42 4.70 13.07
CA LEU A 808 -9.14 4.01 12.97
C LEU A 808 -9.28 2.67 13.69
N TYR A 809 -9.10 1.57 12.96
CA TYR A 809 -9.13 0.22 13.55
C TYR A 809 -7.70 -0.27 13.81
N GLY A 810 -7.51 -0.96 14.92
CA GLY A 810 -6.27 -1.68 15.17
C GLY A 810 -6.44 -2.91 16.04
N CYS A 811 -5.39 -3.73 16.05
CA CYS A 811 -5.35 -4.97 16.80
C CYS A 811 -3.93 -5.34 17.20
N THR A 812 -3.79 -6.28 18.14
CA THR A 812 -2.49 -6.84 18.52
C THR A 812 -1.80 -7.52 17.34
N GLU A 813 -2.56 -8.28 16.58
CA GLU A 813 -2.16 -8.96 15.34
C GLU A 813 -3.37 -9.10 14.43
N LEU A 814 -3.16 -9.15 13.11
CA LEU A 814 -4.24 -9.34 12.14
C LEU A 814 -4.27 -10.81 11.72
N LEU A 815 -5.41 -11.47 11.90
CA LEU A 815 -5.55 -12.91 11.70
C LEU A 815 -6.66 -13.23 10.70
N THR A 816 -6.42 -14.25 9.90
CA THR A 816 -7.48 -14.96 9.19
C THR A 816 -8.25 -15.89 10.15
N PRO A 817 -9.50 -16.26 9.82
CA PRO A 817 -10.25 -17.22 10.61
C PRO A 817 -9.54 -18.54 10.91
N ASN A 818 -8.73 -19.04 9.96
CA ASN A 818 -7.98 -20.27 10.15
C ASN A 818 -6.79 -20.07 11.09
N GLU A 819 -6.04 -18.97 10.96
CA GLU A 819 -4.94 -18.64 11.89
C GLU A 819 -5.47 -18.46 13.32
N PHE A 820 -6.63 -17.82 13.49
CA PHE A 820 -7.28 -17.70 14.79
C PHE A 820 -7.71 -19.06 15.36
N LEU A 821 -8.30 -19.94 14.54
CA LEU A 821 -8.61 -21.31 14.96
C LEU A 821 -7.37 -22.08 15.42
N HIS A 822 -6.24 -21.92 14.70
CA HIS A 822 -4.97 -22.53 15.11
C HIS A 822 -4.46 -21.97 16.43
N GLN A 823 -4.58 -20.66 16.67
CA GLN A 823 -4.23 -20.08 17.97
C GLN A 823 -5.13 -20.61 19.08
N LEU A 824 -6.45 -20.71 18.87
CA LEU A 824 -7.36 -21.35 19.83
C LEU A 824 -6.92 -22.77 20.17
N ASN A 825 -6.41 -23.51 19.18
CA ASN A 825 -5.95 -24.88 19.37
C ASN A 825 -4.62 -24.99 20.14
N GLN A 826 -3.90 -23.89 20.30
CA GLN A 826 -2.69 -23.81 21.12
C GLN A 826 -2.99 -23.45 22.57
N VAL A 827 -4.19 -22.96 22.88
CA VAL A 827 -4.57 -22.60 24.26
C VAL A 827 -4.82 -23.86 25.08
N HIS A 828 -4.15 -23.96 26.22
CA HIS A 828 -4.30 -25.09 27.12
C HIS A 828 -5.31 -24.74 28.21
N THR A 829 -6.18 -25.71 28.47
CA THR A 829 -7.21 -25.67 29.52
C THR A 829 -6.75 -26.33 30.80
#